data_AF-A0A7S6RXK9-F1
#
_entry.id   AF-A0A7S6RXK9-F1
#
_cell.length_a   1.000
_cell.length_b   1.000
_cell.length_c   1.000
_cell.angle_alpha   90.00
_cell.angle_beta   90.00
_cell.angle_gamma   90.00
#
_symmetry.space_group_name_H-M   'P 1'
#
loop_
_entity.id
_entity.type
_entity.pdbx_description
1 polymer ?
#
loop_
_entity_poly.entity_id
_entity_poly.type
_entity_poly.pdbx_seq_one_letter_code
_entity_poly.pdbx_strand_id
1 'polypeptide(L)'
;MLSIWLALAIHASTDPAPGVRGRPAEPQITLTLRARSLKSALEELSAKSGTLHEVAANMESEPLIVHVKDVPLDLLREKIAHATHADWEKTDKGYLLRRSKERMALLKAEYTAQRLRWFQEAQQKLRRELESERAYSVTEATAGWARLQGIINDVGADYDTKLWERGLALQTQTPPGRLARRIAANLDPLALVQADVGRRVVFASNPTKTQRPLPLKLEPLMAEYEKECRAWLEAAPQGERAPVPNLEASLNRIWSSGPGKALQLRKVIAVLESGRGGSDTLSVNIVDTEGSYLSRVRVLLSPSPWLPMNSTKSDEDPLTVGAVTREALRRIRWANASPTDPPLPPPSEALKNIQKRPDQHDPCLFVDEVLLEYAQRLDANLVASPSDAAAMIAVTRFGGDTVTPSVLRTFLSQRAANTSLEESQGWLVIRTASGYFGILSRINRQQTARLAAEIAQGEMTLVDSLARLAATPGLESSEFSACVEFLAIVDVGILRGIGFPASFESLRLHGSLSPKQKQVLLAGESIPFRLLDPNVRSAVEDVVFQSDISIETPGSLYDPEGSPEPWNTIATEVTEVCPNGLPSDGSLRLDVTTKEIVEVQARSRLTQNVSRFMMEPQGLASMRLEVLHPDTFGDYYGRYDVLAFVIGSDQEWTYTMQLTDRSVMKTSLVSRHREPRGYPRYEDLPAALRDKVEAVVKRRLQAAGIVPPN
;
A
#
# COMPACT_ATOMS: atom_id res chain seq x y z
N MET A 1 31.51 3.61 -14.59
CA MET A 1 32.64 4.17 -15.36
C MET A 1 32.22 5.01 -16.57
N LEU A 2 31.05 4.78 -17.19
CA LEU A 2 30.50 5.70 -18.20
C LEU A 2 30.00 7.06 -17.63
N SER A 3 29.80 7.17 -16.32
CA SER A 3 29.34 8.39 -15.63
C SER A 3 30.39 9.49 -15.51
N ILE A 4 31.67 9.20 -15.77
CA ILE A 4 32.77 10.18 -15.70
C ILE A 4 32.94 10.93 -17.03
N TRP A 5 32.53 10.34 -18.15
CA TRP A 5 32.63 11.00 -19.46
C TRP A 5 31.52 12.03 -19.72
N LEU A 6 30.36 11.92 -19.06
CA LEU A 6 29.32 12.96 -19.14
C LEU A 6 29.69 14.21 -18.33
N ALA A 7 30.42 14.05 -17.22
CA ALA A 7 30.86 15.16 -16.37
C ALA A 7 31.98 16.01 -17.02
N LEU A 8 32.76 15.44 -17.94
CA LEU A 8 33.80 16.17 -18.67
C LEU A 8 33.29 16.93 -19.90
N ALA A 9 32.10 16.60 -20.42
CA ALA A 9 31.42 17.42 -21.43
C ALA A 9 30.75 18.67 -20.84
N ILE A 10 30.59 18.73 -19.51
CA ILE A 10 29.97 19.85 -18.78
C ILE A 10 30.97 21.01 -18.52
N HIS A 11 32.27 20.80 -18.73
CA HIS A 11 33.31 21.78 -18.36
C HIS A 11 33.79 22.69 -19.49
N ALA A 12 33.14 22.70 -20.65
CA ALA A 12 33.58 23.51 -21.80
C ALA A 12 32.44 24.21 -22.56
N SER A 13 31.70 25.13 -21.92
CA SER A 13 31.09 26.26 -22.66
C SER A 13 30.58 27.44 -21.80
N THR A 14 31.22 27.81 -20.68
CA THR A 14 30.79 28.99 -19.89
C THR A 14 31.50 30.29 -20.24
N ASP A 15 32.15 30.39 -21.40
CA ASP A 15 32.60 31.68 -21.94
C ASP A 15 32.24 31.80 -23.43
N PRO A 16 31.36 32.75 -23.82
CA PRO A 16 31.21 33.09 -25.23
C PRO A 16 32.47 33.80 -25.70
N ALA A 17 33.18 33.19 -26.65
CA ALA A 17 34.25 33.86 -27.38
C ALA A 17 33.74 35.22 -27.90
N PRO A 18 34.45 36.34 -27.62
CA PRO A 18 34.02 37.65 -28.06
C PRO A 18 34.22 37.75 -29.58
N GLY A 19 33.13 37.81 -30.36
CA GLY A 19 33.26 38.23 -31.76
C GLY A 19 32.33 37.66 -32.83
N VAL A 20 31.24 36.94 -32.53
CA VAL A 20 30.26 36.59 -33.58
C VAL A 20 29.05 37.52 -33.50
N ARG A 21 29.15 38.67 -34.19
CA ARG A 21 28.00 39.56 -34.45
C ARG A 21 27.02 38.83 -35.38
N GLY A 22 25.80 38.57 -34.92
CA GLY A 22 24.69 38.16 -35.80
C GLY A 22 23.70 37.14 -35.24
N ARG A 23 23.93 36.51 -34.08
CA ARG A 23 22.86 35.74 -33.41
C ARG A 23 21.95 36.71 -32.64
N PRO A 24 20.61 36.64 -32.80
CA PRO A 24 19.69 37.30 -31.87
C PRO A 24 20.04 36.86 -30.45
N ALA A 25 20.07 37.80 -29.50
CA ALA A 25 20.24 37.46 -28.10
C ALA A 25 19.13 36.49 -27.67
N GLU A 26 19.51 35.39 -27.02
CA GLU A 26 18.55 34.40 -26.54
C GLU A 26 17.60 35.05 -25.52
N PRO A 27 16.27 34.86 -25.64
CA PRO A 27 15.32 35.48 -24.74
C PRO A 27 15.55 35.03 -23.29
N GLN A 28 15.61 36.01 -22.39
CA GLN A 28 15.69 35.78 -20.94
C GLN A 28 14.27 35.70 -20.37
N ILE A 29 14.01 34.67 -19.58
CA ILE A 29 12.69 34.33 -19.05
C ILE A 29 12.68 34.59 -17.55
N THR A 30 11.74 35.43 -17.14
CA THR A 30 11.30 35.58 -15.74
C THR A 30 9.86 35.10 -15.65
N LEU A 31 9.62 34.03 -14.89
CA LEU A 31 8.34 33.33 -14.89
C LEU A 31 8.12 32.64 -13.54
N THR A 32 6.93 32.83 -12.95
CA THR A 32 6.50 32.06 -11.77
C THR A 32 5.15 31.42 -12.06
N LEU A 33 5.10 30.09 -11.99
CA LEU A 33 3.92 29.26 -12.18
C LEU A 33 3.70 28.39 -10.95
N ARG A 34 2.53 28.54 -10.33
CA ARG A 34 1.94 27.57 -9.40
C ARG A 34 1.66 26.24 -10.13
N ALA A 35 1.50 25.16 -9.37
CA ALA A 35 1.22 23.84 -9.92
C ALA A 35 0.02 23.88 -10.87
N ARG A 36 0.26 23.45 -12.12
CA ARG A 36 -0.75 23.37 -13.19
C ARG A 36 -0.33 22.31 -14.20
N SER A 37 -1.22 22.01 -15.14
CA SER A 37 -0.94 21.09 -16.23
C SER A 37 0.21 21.58 -17.12
N LEU A 38 1.00 20.64 -17.63
CA LEU A 38 2.14 20.91 -18.50
C LEU A 38 1.70 21.68 -19.74
N LYS A 39 0.53 21.34 -20.29
CA LYS A 39 -0.10 22.09 -21.39
C LYS A 39 -0.26 23.58 -21.07
N SER A 40 -0.95 23.89 -19.97
CA SER A 40 -1.19 25.27 -19.56
C SER A 40 0.11 26.01 -19.23
N ALA A 41 1.09 25.33 -18.64
CA ALA A 41 2.39 25.92 -18.34
C ALA A 41 3.18 26.27 -19.62
N LEU A 42 3.16 25.41 -20.63
CA LEU A 42 3.85 25.66 -21.91
C LEU A 42 3.15 26.71 -22.77
N GLU A 43 1.83 26.83 -22.69
CA GLU A 43 1.08 27.94 -23.30
C GLU A 43 1.54 29.30 -22.73
N GLU A 44 1.68 29.40 -21.40
CA GLU A 44 2.19 30.62 -20.76
C GLU A 44 3.67 30.88 -21.11
N LEU A 45 4.51 29.83 -21.15
CA LEU A 45 5.89 29.96 -21.62
C LEU A 45 5.96 30.45 -23.07
N SER A 46 5.06 29.98 -23.93
CA SER A 46 4.97 30.42 -25.32
C SER A 46 4.62 31.90 -25.43
N ALA A 47 3.64 32.35 -24.64
CA ALA A 47 3.25 33.75 -24.57
C ALA A 47 4.39 34.65 -24.08
N LYS A 48 5.22 34.17 -23.14
CA LYS A 48 6.37 34.93 -22.60
C LYS A 48 7.58 34.95 -23.51
N SER A 49 7.88 33.83 -24.15
CA SER A 49 9.09 33.65 -24.97
C SER A 49 8.93 34.05 -26.43
N GLY A 50 7.70 34.16 -26.93
CA GLY A 50 7.39 34.36 -28.34
C GLY A 50 7.68 33.14 -29.23
N THR A 51 8.07 32.00 -28.64
CA THR A 51 8.31 30.74 -29.35
C THR A 51 7.22 29.74 -28.96
N LEU A 52 6.63 29.05 -29.94
CA LEU A 52 5.60 28.05 -29.64
C LEU A 52 6.23 26.83 -28.92
N HIS A 53 5.66 26.47 -27.78
CA HIS A 53 5.97 25.26 -27.02
C HIS A 53 4.70 24.42 -26.88
N GLU A 54 4.72 23.24 -27.47
CA GLU A 54 3.63 22.27 -27.42
C GLU A 54 4.04 21.08 -26.55
N VAL A 55 3.06 20.29 -26.09
CA VAL A 55 3.27 19.05 -25.35
C VAL A 55 2.48 17.92 -26.01
N ALA A 56 3.05 16.72 -26.01
CA ALA A 56 2.35 15.54 -26.51
C ALA A 56 1.16 15.15 -25.61
N ALA A 57 0.09 14.63 -26.23
CA ALA A 57 -1.17 14.30 -25.55
C ALA A 57 -1.02 13.40 -24.31
N ASN A 58 -0.05 12.49 -24.30
CA ASN A 58 0.21 11.57 -23.19
C ASN A 58 0.84 12.23 -21.95
N MET A 59 1.14 13.52 -21.99
CA MET A 59 1.77 14.26 -20.90
C MET A 59 1.07 15.59 -20.58
N GLU A 60 0.02 15.96 -21.33
CA GLU A 60 -0.66 17.25 -21.19
C GLU A 60 -1.04 17.57 -19.74
N SER A 61 -1.47 16.55 -19.00
CA SER A 61 -1.95 16.66 -17.63
C SER A 61 -0.86 16.56 -16.55
N GLU A 62 0.42 16.38 -16.89
CA GLU A 62 1.45 16.31 -15.86
C GLU A 62 1.64 17.65 -15.14
N PRO A 63 1.97 17.66 -13.84
CA PRO A 63 2.15 18.90 -13.12
C PRO A 63 3.48 19.56 -13.48
N LEU A 64 3.46 20.89 -13.60
CA LEU A 64 4.65 21.72 -13.66
C LEU A 64 4.52 22.92 -12.72
N ILE A 65 5.57 23.16 -11.94
CA ILE A 65 5.80 24.34 -11.11
C ILE A 65 7.09 24.97 -11.61
N VAL A 66 7.08 26.29 -11.81
CA VAL A 66 8.25 27.03 -12.30
C VAL A 66 8.44 28.27 -11.46
N HIS A 67 9.68 28.58 -11.07
CA HIS A 67 10.05 29.89 -10.55
C HIS A 67 11.43 30.22 -11.10
N VAL A 68 11.50 31.10 -12.08
CA VAL A 68 12.77 31.49 -12.69
C VAL A 68 12.86 33.01 -12.84
N LYS A 69 14.09 33.51 -12.76
CA LYS A 69 14.40 34.93 -12.93
C LYS A 69 15.59 35.09 -13.88
N ASP A 70 15.36 35.81 -14.97
CA ASP A 70 16.36 36.19 -15.97
C ASP A 70 17.17 34.99 -16.48
N VAL A 71 16.47 33.90 -16.83
CA VAL A 71 17.08 32.63 -17.29
C VAL A 71 17.00 32.50 -18.82
N PRO A 72 18.08 32.07 -19.52
CA PRO A 72 18.01 31.75 -20.95
C PRO A 72 16.96 30.68 -21.27
N LEU A 73 16.14 30.90 -22.29
CA LEU A 73 15.03 30.01 -22.66
C LEU A 73 15.47 28.55 -22.89
N ASP A 74 16.61 28.32 -23.53
CA ASP A 74 17.11 26.98 -23.84
C ASP A 74 17.49 26.24 -22.56
N LEU A 75 18.08 26.94 -21.58
CA LEU A 75 18.35 26.38 -20.26
C LEU A 75 17.05 26.04 -19.52
N LEU A 76 16.05 26.93 -19.55
CA LEU A 76 14.74 26.62 -18.97
C LEU A 76 14.09 25.40 -19.63
N ARG A 77 14.15 25.29 -20.97
CA ARG A 77 13.67 24.11 -21.70
C ARG A 77 14.39 22.84 -21.26
N GLU A 78 15.72 22.87 -21.12
CA GLU A 78 16.50 21.75 -20.61
C GLU A 78 16.01 21.31 -19.22
N LYS A 79 15.83 22.26 -18.29
CA LYS A 79 15.34 21.97 -16.94
C LYS A 79 13.92 21.41 -16.94
N ILE A 80 13.03 21.88 -17.82
CA ILE A 80 11.67 21.32 -17.99
C ILE A 80 11.71 19.89 -18.53
N ALA A 81 12.50 19.64 -19.57
CA ALA A 81 12.70 18.29 -20.12
C ALA A 81 13.23 17.31 -19.06
N HIS A 82 14.22 17.75 -18.30
CA HIS A 82 14.79 16.99 -17.20
C HIS A 82 13.78 16.71 -16.09
N ALA A 83 13.03 17.73 -15.65
CA ALA A 83 12.04 17.59 -14.59
C ALA A 83 10.88 16.64 -14.96
N THR A 84 10.54 16.57 -16.25
CA THR A 84 9.42 15.78 -16.77
C THR A 84 9.84 14.46 -17.43
N HIS A 85 11.12 14.11 -17.42
CA HIS A 85 11.66 12.93 -18.12
C HIS A 85 11.25 12.85 -19.60
N ALA A 86 11.26 13.99 -20.28
CA ALA A 86 10.86 14.12 -21.69
C ALA A 86 11.95 14.79 -22.52
N ASP A 87 11.76 14.77 -23.84
CA ASP A 87 12.68 15.33 -24.80
C ASP A 87 11.96 16.39 -25.66
N TRP A 88 12.69 17.45 -26.02
CA TRP A 88 12.20 18.44 -26.96
C TRP A 88 12.50 18.02 -28.40
N GLU A 89 11.47 18.07 -29.23
CA GLU A 89 11.56 17.91 -30.69
C GLU A 89 11.31 19.26 -31.35
N LYS A 90 12.23 19.69 -32.22
CA LYS A 90 12.04 20.93 -32.98
C LYS A 90 11.00 20.70 -34.09
N THR A 91 10.04 21.60 -34.20
CA THR A 91 9.01 21.60 -35.24
C THR A 91 9.16 22.84 -36.13
N ASP A 92 8.41 22.91 -37.22
CA ASP A 92 8.40 24.07 -38.11
C ASP A 92 7.92 25.36 -37.41
N LYS A 93 7.10 25.21 -36.35
CA LYS A 93 6.47 26.32 -35.64
C LYS A 93 7.10 26.61 -34.28
N GLY A 94 7.93 25.72 -33.75
CA GLY A 94 8.51 25.84 -32.41
C GLY A 94 9.10 24.53 -31.89
N TYR A 95 8.66 24.12 -30.70
CA TYR A 95 9.17 22.92 -30.02
C TYR A 95 8.02 22.09 -29.43
N LEU A 96 8.11 20.77 -29.57
CA LEU A 96 7.19 19.80 -28.99
C LEU A 96 7.91 19.02 -27.88
N LEU A 97 7.42 19.13 -26.64
CA LEU A 97 7.86 18.30 -25.53
C LEU A 97 7.13 16.96 -25.59
N ARG A 98 7.87 15.87 -25.69
CA ARG A 98 7.28 14.53 -25.77
C ARG A 98 8.06 13.51 -24.96
N ARG A 99 7.36 12.51 -24.46
CA ARG A 99 7.95 11.27 -23.97
C ARG A 99 7.65 10.15 -24.95
N SER A 100 8.64 9.83 -25.79
CA SER A 100 8.52 8.80 -26.82
C SER A 100 8.52 7.39 -26.22
N LYS A 101 8.19 6.38 -27.05
CA LYS A 101 8.27 4.98 -26.63
C LYS A 101 9.71 4.56 -26.28
N GLU A 102 10.67 5.08 -27.03
CA GLU A 102 12.10 4.86 -26.81
C GLU A 102 12.55 5.47 -25.47
N ARG A 103 12.08 6.69 -25.17
CA ARG A 103 12.32 7.33 -23.86
C ARG A 103 11.72 6.51 -22.72
N MET A 104 10.49 6.00 -22.87
CA MET A 104 9.88 5.11 -21.88
C MET A 104 10.65 3.80 -21.70
N ALA A 105 11.13 3.20 -22.79
CA ALA A 105 11.94 1.99 -22.74
C ALA A 105 13.28 2.23 -22.02
N LEU A 106 13.91 3.38 -22.25
CA LEU A 106 15.13 3.79 -21.55
C LEU A 106 14.87 3.96 -20.04
N LEU A 107 13.81 4.70 -19.67
CA LEU A 107 13.43 4.87 -18.26
C LEU A 107 13.12 3.53 -17.58
N LYS A 108 12.46 2.60 -18.28
CA LYS A 108 12.21 1.24 -17.77
C LYS A 108 13.52 0.50 -17.54
N ALA A 109 14.47 0.59 -18.47
CA ALA A 109 15.78 -0.04 -18.35
C ALA A 109 16.61 0.55 -17.19
N GLU A 110 16.62 1.88 -17.03
CA GLU A 110 17.25 2.57 -15.90
C GLU A 110 16.65 2.16 -14.57
N TYR A 111 15.31 2.11 -14.48
CA TYR A 111 14.61 1.65 -13.29
C TYR A 111 14.93 0.18 -12.98
N THR A 112 14.95 -0.68 -14.00
CA THR A 112 15.33 -2.10 -13.86
C THR A 112 16.76 -2.21 -13.33
N ALA A 113 17.71 -1.46 -13.88
CA ALA A 113 19.09 -1.45 -13.40
C ALA A 113 19.21 -0.92 -11.96
N GLN A 114 18.41 0.08 -11.58
CA GLN A 114 18.36 0.59 -10.21
C GLN A 114 17.80 -0.45 -9.24
N ARG A 115 16.71 -1.13 -9.61
CA ARG A 115 16.10 -2.19 -8.79
C ARG A 115 17.04 -3.39 -8.64
N LEU A 116 17.78 -3.74 -9.69
CA LEU A 116 18.84 -4.74 -9.63
C LEU A 116 19.92 -4.37 -8.60
N ARG A 117 20.36 -3.11 -8.59
CA ARG A 117 21.32 -2.61 -7.58
C ARG A 117 20.77 -2.72 -6.16
N TRP A 118 19.50 -2.35 -5.94
CA TRP A 118 18.86 -2.49 -4.63
C TRP A 118 18.83 -3.93 -4.14
N PHE A 119 18.47 -4.88 -5.03
CA PHE A 119 18.53 -6.31 -4.70
C PHE A 119 19.94 -6.74 -4.32
N GLN A 120 20.95 -6.36 -5.11
CA GLN A 120 22.34 -6.69 -4.82
C GLN A 120 22.83 -6.11 -3.49
N GLU A 121 22.50 -4.85 -3.18
CA GLU A 121 22.85 -4.18 -1.92
C GLU A 121 22.16 -4.84 -0.72
N ALA A 122 20.86 -5.11 -0.82
CA ALA A 122 20.09 -5.78 0.23
C ALA A 122 20.63 -7.20 0.49
N GLN A 123 20.92 -7.95 -0.57
CA GLN A 123 21.52 -9.29 -0.47
C GLN A 123 22.92 -9.24 0.12
N GLN A 124 23.75 -8.26 -0.27
CA GLN A 124 25.09 -8.11 0.31
C GLN A 124 25.01 -7.76 1.81
N LYS A 125 24.07 -6.90 2.20
CA LYS A 125 23.80 -6.60 3.62
C LYS A 125 23.41 -7.88 4.37
N LEU A 126 22.47 -8.66 3.84
CA LEU A 126 22.08 -9.94 4.43
C LEU A 126 23.25 -10.91 4.56
N ARG A 127 24.13 -11.02 3.55
CA ARG A 127 25.33 -11.86 3.62
C ARG A 127 26.26 -11.44 4.75
N ARG A 128 26.56 -10.14 4.88
CA ARG A 128 27.40 -9.62 5.97
C ARG A 128 26.80 -9.90 7.34
N GLU A 129 25.49 -9.71 7.48
CA GLU A 129 24.79 -10.04 8.73
C GLU A 129 24.91 -11.54 9.05
N LEU A 130 24.64 -12.41 8.08
CA LEU A 130 24.75 -13.87 8.22
C LEU A 130 26.19 -14.34 8.50
N GLU A 131 27.20 -13.69 7.93
CA GLU A 131 28.63 -13.97 8.20
C GLU A 131 29.04 -13.54 9.62
N SER A 132 28.46 -12.45 10.12
CA SER A 132 28.71 -11.95 11.48
C SER A 132 27.95 -12.72 12.57
N GLU A 133 26.96 -13.52 12.15
CA GLU A 133 26.18 -14.34 13.07
C GLU A 133 27.00 -15.51 13.60
N ARG A 134 26.83 -15.77 14.89
CA ARG A 134 27.47 -16.91 15.55
C ARG A 134 26.96 -18.21 14.93
N ALA A 135 27.84 -19.22 14.91
CA ALA A 135 27.44 -20.56 14.54
C ALA A 135 26.30 -21.02 15.45
N TYR A 136 25.23 -21.57 14.86
CA TYR A 136 24.07 -22.01 15.60
C TYR A 136 24.40 -23.27 16.41
N SER A 137 24.65 -23.09 17.70
CA SER A 137 24.98 -24.14 18.65
C SER A 137 23.80 -24.40 19.58
N VAL A 138 23.88 -25.49 20.36
CA VAL A 138 22.91 -25.77 21.44
C VAL A 138 22.82 -24.57 22.40
N THR A 139 23.95 -23.90 22.69
CA THR A 139 23.98 -22.69 23.54
C THR A 139 23.19 -21.53 22.94
N GLU A 140 23.36 -21.24 21.65
CA GLU A 140 22.59 -20.20 20.96
C GLU A 140 21.10 -20.55 20.94
N ALA A 141 20.77 -21.82 20.70
CA ALA A 141 19.41 -22.32 20.75
C ALA A 141 18.78 -22.18 22.16
N THR A 142 19.51 -22.54 23.23
CA THR A 142 19.05 -22.34 24.61
C THR A 142 18.76 -20.86 24.89
N ALA A 143 19.61 -19.96 24.43
CA ALA A 143 19.39 -18.53 24.58
C ALA A 143 18.18 -18.04 23.77
N GLY A 144 17.94 -18.59 22.58
CA GLY A 144 16.74 -18.33 21.78
C GLY A 144 15.46 -18.80 22.48
N TRP A 145 15.47 -20.00 23.04
CA TRP A 145 14.39 -20.54 23.87
C TRP A 145 14.12 -19.66 25.11
N ALA A 146 15.15 -19.16 25.76
CA ALA A 146 15.00 -18.25 26.91
C ALA A 146 14.38 -16.91 26.51
N ARG A 147 14.81 -16.31 25.39
CA ARG A 147 14.21 -15.07 24.86
C ARG A 147 12.73 -15.26 24.55
N LEU A 148 12.41 -16.39 23.94
CA LEU A 148 11.07 -16.77 23.59
C LEU A 148 10.18 -16.95 24.84
N GLN A 149 10.67 -17.66 25.85
CA GLN A 149 9.97 -17.77 27.14
C GLN A 149 9.75 -16.41 27.80
N GLY A 150 10.72 -15.50 27.69
CA GLY A 150 10.56 -14.11 28.15
C GLY A 150 9.43 -13.38 27.43
N ILE A 151 9.33 -13.50 26.09
CA ILE A 151 8.22 -12.93 25.31
C ILE A 151 6.89 -13.49 25.82
N ILE A 152 6.80 -14.80 26.08
CA ILE A 152 5.58 -15.47 26.56
C ILE A 152 5.16 -14.98 27.94
N ASN A 153 6.10 -14.91 28.87
CA ASN A 153 5.82 -14.46 30.22
C ASN A 153 5.31 -13.00 30.24
N ASP A 154 5.68 -12.21 29.23
CA ASP A 154 5.23 -10.82 29.07
C ASP A 154 3.82 -10.70 28.43
N VAL A 155 3.26 -11.78 27.83
CA VAL A 155 1.94 -11.76 27.13
C VAL A 155 0.77 -11.48 28.10
N GLY A 156 1.00 -11.55 29.42
CA GLY A 156 -0.01 -11.21 30.44
C GLY A 156 -0.44 -9.74 30.49
N ALA A 157 0.18 -8.85 29.72
CA ALA A 157 -0.07 -7.41 29.74
C ALA A 157 -0.11 -6.81 28.32
N ASP A 158 -1.21 -7.03 27.61
CA ASP A 158 -1.57 -6.39 26.34
C ASP A 158 -0.62 -6.61 25.14
N TYR A 159 -1.23 -6.82 23.97
CA TYR A 159 -0.53 -6.91 22.70
C TYR A 159 0.01 -5.52 22.31
N ASP A 160 1.20 -5.16 22.80
CA ASP A 160 1.95 -3.96 22.40
C ASP A 160 2.70 -4.21 21.08
N THR A 161 2.85 -3.16 20.26
CA THR A 161 3.69 -3.14 19.04
C THR A 161 5.10 -3.66 19.34
N LYS A 162 5.63 -3.39 20.54
CA LYS A 162 6.93 -3.90 20.99
C LYS A 162 6.99 -5.42 21.14
N LEU A 163 5.91 -6.07 21.56
CA LEU A 163 5.84 -7.52 21.67
C LEU A 163 5.91 -8.17 20.28
N TRP A 164 5.15 -7.60 19.33
CA TRP A 164 5.19 -7.99 17.92
C TRP A 164 6.60 -7.81 17.32
N GLU A 165 7.24 -6.66 17.53
CA GLU A 165 8.61 -6.39 17.07
C GLU A 165 9.63 -7.38 17.65
N ARG A 166 9.51 -7.71 18.94
CA ARG A 166 10.34 -8.73 19.60
C ARG A 166 10.11 -10.12 19.00
N GLY A 167 8.86 -10.48 18.70
CA GLY A 167 8.50 -11.73 18.03
C GLY A 167 9.12 -11.84 16.65
N LEU A 168 8.99 -10.79 15.82
CA LEU A 168 9.62 -10.72 14.50
C LEU A 168 11.15 -10.79 14.59
N ALA A 169 11.76 -10.06 15.52
CA ALA A 169 13.21 -10.10 15.72
C ALA A 169 13.69 -11.50 16.09
N LEU A 170 12.98 -12.20 16.98
CA LEU A 170 13.28 -13.58 17.33
C LEU A 170 13.12 -14.53 16.14
N GLN A 171 12.05 -14.37 15.36
CA GLN A 171 11.78 -15.21 14.18
C GLN A 171 12.99 -15.27 13.25
N THR A 172 13.62 -14.13 12.96
CA THR A 172 14.81 -14.04 12.10
C THR A 172 16.04 -14.77 12.63
N GLN A 173 16.08 -15.09 13.93
CA GLN A 173 17.18 -15.79 14.60
C GLN A 173 16.96 -17.30 14.71
N THR A 174 15.74 -17.80 14.46
CA THR A 174 15.44 -19.24 14.48
C THR A 174 16.06 -19.96 13.28
N PRO A 175 16.23 -21.30 13.30
CA PRO A 175 16.77 -22.02 12.14
C PRO A 175 16.00 -21.74 10.84
N PRO A 176 14.65 -21.75 10.81
CA PRO A 176 13.93 -21.37 9.59
C PRO A 176 14.10 -19.89 9.21
N GLY A 177 14.19 -19.00 10.20
CA GLY A 177 14.55 -17.58 10.02
C GLY A 177 15.87 -17.37 9.29
N ARG A 178 16.90 -18.08 9.76
CA ARG A 178 18.25 -18.08 9.18
C ARG A 178 18.24 -18.68 7.78
N LEU A 179 17.56 -19.82 7.56
CA LEU A 179 17.40 -20.42 6.23
C LEU A 179 16.72 -19.45 5.25
N ALA A 180 15.63 -18.80 5.66
CA ALA A 180 14.94 -17.83 4.81
C ALA A 180 15.85 -16.65 4.42
N ARG A 181 16.64 -16.11 5.35
CA ARG A 181 17.62 -15.06 5.07
C ARG A 181 18.75 -15.55 4.15
N ARG A 182 19.24 -16.79 4.33
CA ARG A 182 20.19 -17.42 3.41
C ARG A 182 19.61 -17.56 2.01
N ILE A 183 18.36 -17.99 1.87
CA ILE A 183 17.65 -18.07 0.58
C ILE A 183 17.58 -16.68 -0.05
N ALA A 184 17.07 -15.68 0.68
CA ALA A 184 16.96 -14.31 0.18
C ALA A 184 18.32 -13.75 -0.28
N ALA A 185 19.38 -14.00 0.49
CA ALA A 185 20.75 -13.59 0.20
C ALA A 185 21.39 -14.29 -1.02
N ASN A 186 20.90 -15.47 -1.42
CA ASN A 186 21.48 -16.29 -2.48
C ASN A 186 20.62 -16.40 -3.75
N LEU A 187 19.41 -15.83 -3.76
CA LEU A 187 18.59 -15.74 -4.97
C LEU A 187 19.30 -14.95 -6.07
N ASP A 188 19.18 -15.40 -7.32
CA ASP A 188 19.66 -14.62 -8.47
C ASP A 188 18.90 -13.29 -8.57
N PRO A 189 19.57 -12.13 -8.39
CA PRO A 189 18.91 -10.83 -8.46
C PRO A 189 18.40 -10.50 -9.88
N LEU A 190 18.93 -11.14 -10.93
CA LEU A 190 18.39 -11.00 -12.29
C LEU A 190 17.02 -11.68 -12.42
N ALA A 191 16.82 -12.84 -11.80
CA ALA A 191 15.52 -13.49 -11.79
C ALA A 191 14.46 -12.68 -11.01
N LEU A 192 14.88 -11.98 -9.96
CA LEU A 192 14.00 -11.09 -9.17
C LEU A 192 13.58 -9.85 -9.99
N VAL A 193 14.51 -9.22 -10.70
CA VAL A 193 14.22 -7.97 -11.42
C VAL A 193 13.33 -8.16 -12.66
N GLN A 194 13.25 -9.40 -13.17
CA GLN A 194 12.32 -9.81 -14.23
C GLN A 194 10.86 -9.92 -13.77
N ALA A 195 10.57 -9.76 -12.48
CA ALA A 195 9.19 -9.61 -12.01
C ALA A 195 8.66 -8.22 -12.36
N ASP A 196 7.50 -8.11 -12.98
CA ASP A 196 6.88 -6.81 -13.23
C ASP A 196 6.55 -6.10 -11.91
N VAL A 197 6.64 -4.77 -11.92
CA VAL A 197 6.33 -3.96 -10.75
C VAL A 197 4.83 -4.04 -10.46
N GLY A 198 4.47 -4.13 -9.18
CA GLY A 198 3.08 -4.25 -8.72
C GLY A 198 2.47 -5.64 -8.94
N ARG A 199 3.27 -6.63 -9.36
CA ARG A 199 2.83 -8.01 -9.56
C ARG A 199 3.43 -8.93 -8.51
N ARG A 200 2.63 -9.92 -8.10
CA ARG A 200 3.02 -11.03 -7.24
C ARG A 200 3.66 -12.13 -8.10
N VAL A 201 4.87 -12.56 -7.74
CA VAL A 201 5.57 -13.67 -8.41
C VAL A 201 5.97 -14.72 -7.39
N VAL A 202 5.63 -15.98 -7.66
CA VAL A 202 5.95 -17.11 -6.78
C VAL A 202 7.08 -17.93 -7.38
N PHE A 203 8.17 -18.07 -6.64
CA PHE A 203 9.26 -19.00 -6.91
C PHE A 203 9.14 -20.22 -6.01
N ALA A 204 9.52 -21.39 -6.49
CA ALA A 204 9.47 -22.60 -5.66
C ALA A 204 10.55 -23.63 -6.02
N SER A 205 10.95 -24.42 -5.01
CA SER A 205 11.94 -25.49 -5.16
C SER A 205 11.47 -26.65 -6.05
N ASN A 206 10.17 -26.90 -6.07
CA ASN A 206 9.51 -27.85 -6.97
C ASN A 206 8.29 -27.15 -7.60
N PRO A 207 8.48 -26.35 -8.66
CA PRO A 207 7.47 -25.41 -9.14
C PRO A 207 6.29 -26.09 -9.85
N THR A 208 5.10 -25.52 -9.66
CA THR A 208 3.94 -25.76 -10.54
C THR A 208 4.06 -24.92 -11.82
N LYS A 209 3.09 -25.02 -12.76
CA LYS A 209 3.13 -24.20 -13.99
C LYS A 209 2.85 -22.72 -13.75
N THR A 210 2.25 -22.38 -12.61
CA THR A 210 2.00 -20.99 -12.17
C THR A 210 3.13 -20.43 -11.32
N GLN A 211 4.15 -21.24 -11.03
CA GLN A 211 5.32 -20.86 -10.26
C GLN A 211 6.57 -20.82 -11.16
N ARG A 212 7.56 -20.03 -10.75
CA ARG A 212 8.90 -20.05 -11.34
C ARG A 212 9.81 -20.99 -10.55
N PRO A 213 10.78 -21.67 -11.19
CA PRO A 213 11.79 -22.42 -10.44
C PRO A 213 12.59 -21.47 -9.55
N LEU A 214 12.90 -21.92 -8.33
CA LEU A 214 13.73 -21.16 -7.40
C LEU A 214 15.15 -21.04 -7.97
N PRO A 215 15.66 -19.83 -8.25
CA PRO A 215 16.92 -19.63 -8.97
C PRO A 215 18.14 -19.71 -8.03
N LEU A 216 18.27 -20.82 -7.29
CA LEU A 216 19.43 -21.12 -6.44
C LEU A 216 19.55 -22.63 -6.14
N LYS A 217 20.72 -23.06 -5.66
CA LYS A 217 20.96 -24.44 -5.18
C LYS A 217 20.62 -24.56 -3.70
N LEU A 218 19.57 -25.32 -3.37
CA LEU A 218 19.06 -25.40 -2.01
C LEU A 218 19.81 -26.39 -1.12
N GLU A 219 20.39 -27.43 -1.70
CA GLU A 219 21.02 -28.55 -0.99
C GLU A 219 22.02 -28.10 0.09
N PRO A 220 22.98 -27.19 -0.18
CA PRO A 220 23.90 -26.74 0.87
C PRO A 220 23.20 -25.94 1.99
N LEU A 221 22.18 -25.14 1.64
CA LEU A 221 21.44 -24.35 2.61
C LEU A 221 20.57 -25.23 3.52
N MET A 222 20.00 -26.30 2.95
CA MET A 222 19.22 -27.29 3.67
C MET A 222 20.08 -28.11 4.63
N ALA A 223 21.28 -28.54 4.21
CA ALA A 223 22.19 -29.28 5.09
C ALA A 223 22.60 -28.47 6.33
N GLU A 224 22.82 -27.16 6.16
CA GLU A 224 23.08 -26.26 7.28
C GLU A 224 21.84 -26.12 8.17
N TYR A 225 20.67 -25.84 7.59
CA TYR A 225 19.40 -25.77 8.32
C TYR A 225 19.12 -27.02 9.17
N GLU A 226 19.34 -28.22 8.64
CA GLU A 226 19.15 -29.48 9.37
C GLU A 226 20.07 -29.60 10.60
N LYS A 227 21.31 -29.07 10.51
CA LYS A 227 22.22 -28.99 11.65
C LYS A 227 21.70 -28.00 12.70
N GLU A 228 21.21 -26.84 12.29
CA GLU A 228 20.67 -25.82 13.20
C GLU A 228 19.39 -26.30 13.89
N CYS A 229 18.50 -26.98 13.16
CA CYS A 229 17.30 -27.60 13.71
C CYS A 229 17.61 -28.66 14.76
N ARG A 230 18.63 -29.50 14.54
CA ARG A 230 19.06 -30.48 15.56
C ARG A 230 19.47 -29.78 16.85
N ALA A 231 20.28 -28.72 16.76
CA ALA A 231 20.68 -27.94 17.93
C ALA A 231 19.48 -27.26 18.62
N TRP A 232 18.52 -26.74 17.84
CA TRP A 232 17.29 -26.15 18.37
C TRP A 232 16.42 -27.13 19.15
N LEU A 233 16.23 -28.33 18.59
CA LEU A 233 15.43 -29.40 19.20
C LEU A 233 16.12 -29.99 20.44
N GLU A 234 17.45 -30.13 20.41
CA GLU A 234 18.25 -30.59 21.55
C GLU A 234 18.18 -29.60 22.73
N ALA A 235 18.15 -28.30 22.45
CA ALA A 235 18.06 -27.25 23.46
C ALA A 235 16.63 -27.02 24.01
N ALA A 236 15.61 -27.70 23.48
CA ALA A 236 14.23 -27.40 23.80
C ALA A 236 13.87 -27.77 25.27
N PRO A 237 13.19 -26.89 26.02
CA PRO A 237 12.88 -27.14 27.44
C PRO A 237 11.93 -28.32 27.64
N GLN A 238 12.19 -29.19 28.61
CA GLN A 238 11.36 -30.37 28.89
C GLN A 238 10.07 -29.97 29.65
N GLY A 239 8.93 -30.64 29.37
CA GLY A 239 7.66 -30.44 30.08
C GLY A 239 6.46 -30.12 29.19
N GLU A 240 5.27 -30.03 29.81
CA GLU A 240 4.03 -29.57 29.17
C GLU A 240 4.16 -28.08 28.83
N ARG A 241 3.85 -27.71 27.59
CA ARG A 241 4.13 -26.36 27.07
C ARG A 241 2.84 -25.68 26.66
N ALA A 242 2.58 -24.49 27.20
CA ALA A 242 1.43 -23.70 26.81
C ALA A 242 1.64 -23.17 25.38
N PRO A 243 0.70 -23.38 24.44
CA PRO A 243 0.72 -22.67 23.17
C PRO A 243 0.61 -21.17 23.45
N VAL A 244 1.34 -20.37 22.67
CA VAL A 244 1.33 -18.91 22.83
C VAL A 244 0.31 -18.36 21.84
N PRO A 245 -0.80 -17.76 22.31
CA PRO A 245 -1.72 -17.08 21.42
C PRO A 245 -0.97 -15.96 20.68
N ASN A 246 -1.13 -15.89 19.36
CA ASN A 246 -0.64 -14.80 18.50
C ASN A 246 0.89 -14.68 18.37
N LEU A 247 1.68 -15.64 18.85
CA LEU A 247 3.02 -15.85 18.31
C LEU A 247 2.85 -16.56 16.96
N GLU A 248 3.60 -16.16 15.93
CA GLU A 248 3.46 -16.72 14.58
C GLU A 248 3.38 -18.26 14.63
N ALA A 249 2.31 -18.83 14.04
CA ALA A 249 2.00 -20.27 14.08
C ALA A 249 3.16 -21.19 13.71
N SER A 250 4.10 -20.68 12.92
CA SER A 250 5.32 -21.38 12.55
C SER A 250 6.29 -21.59 13.72
N LEU A 251 6.46 -20.59 14.60
CA LEU A 251 7.23 -20.74 15.85
C LEU A 251 6.56 -21.76 16.76
N ASN A 252 5.23 -21.72 16.89
CA ASN A 252 4.45 -22.72 17.61
C ASN A 252 4.61 -24.12 17.00
N ARG A 253 4.69 -24.26 15.67
CA ARG A 253 4.87 -25.58 15.02
C ARG A 253 6.26 -26.16 15.22
N ILE A 254 7.31 -25.35 15.05
CA ILE A 254 8.69 -25.76 15.40
C ILE A 254 8.72 -26.18 16.87
N TRP A 255 8.01 -25.45 17.74
CA TRP A 255 7.90 -25.73 19.15
C TRP A 255 7.22 -27.07 19.48
N SER A 256 6.14 -27.41 18.78
CA SER A 256 5.37 -28.64 18.99
C SER A 256 6.03 -29.90 18.45
N SER A 257 7.02 -29.79 17.56
CA SER A 257 7.65 -30.93 16.90
C SER A 257 8.45 -31.86 17.84
N GLY A 258 8.91 -31.33 18.98
CA GLY A 258 9.55 -32.09 20.05
C GLY A 258 10.96 -32.64 19.71
N PRO A 259 11.74 -33.04 20.71
CA PRO A 259 13.08 -33.61 20.48
C PRO A 259 12.99 -34.92 19.68
N GLY A 260 13.79 -35.05 18.61
CA GLY A 260 13.94 -36.29 17.84
C GLY A 260 13.09 -36.44 16.58
N LYS A 261 12.11 -35.56 16.32
CA LYS A 261 11.43 -35.51 15.01
C LYS A 261 12.26 -34.66 14.04
N ALA A 262 12.82 -35.28 13.01
CA ALA A 262 13.44 -34.54 11.92
C ALA A 262 12.37 -33.68 11.21
N LEU A 263 12.53 -32.36 11.24
CA LEU A 263 11.72 -31.43 10.46
C LEU A 263 12.11 -31.59 8.98
N GLN A 264 11.54 -32.60 8.32
CA GLN A 264 11.81 -32.86 6.91
C GLN A 264 11.12 -31.81 6.05
N LEU A 265 11.92 -31.15 5.20
CA LEU A 265 11.44 -30.16 4.25
C LEU A 265 10.85 -30.84 3.02
N ARG A 266 9.65 -30.40 2.62
CA ARG A 266 9.03 -30.78 1.36
C ARG A 266 9.30 -29.77 0.27
N LYS A 267 9.14 -28.49 0.59
CA LYS A 267 9.13 -27.41 -0.39
C LYS A 267 9.55 -26.09 0.24
N VAL A 268 10.26 -25.29 -0.54
CA VAL A 268 10.52 -23.88 -0.26
C VAL A 268 9.75 -23.07 -1.29
N ILE A 269 8.95 -22.11 -0.82
CA ILE A 269 8.20 -21.17 -1.66
C ILE A 269 8.70 -19.76 -1.31
N ALA A 270 9.05 -18.97 -2.32
CA ALA A 270 9.49 -17.60 -2.15
C ALA A 270 8.57 -16.68 -2.97
N VAL A 271 7.77 -15.87 -2.29
CA VAL A 271 6.79 -14.96 -2.90
C VAL A 271 7.38 -13.56 -2.92
N LEU A 272 7.60 -13.02 -4.13
CA LEU A 272 8.04 -11.64 -4.33
C LEU A 272 6.81 -10.76 -4.55
N GLU A 273 6.68 -9.74 -3.71
CA GLU A 273 5.64 -8.71 -3.76
C GLU A 273 6.29 -7.34 -3.93
N SER A 274 5.84 -6.59 -4.93
CA SER A 274 6.27 -5.21 -5.15
C SER A 274 5.19 -4.24 -4.66
N GLY A 275 5.41 -3.65 -3.49
CA GLY A 275 4.51 -2.67 -2.87
C GLY A 275 4.66 -1.24 -3.40
N ARG A 276 3.87 -0.33 -2.81
CA ARG A 276 3.92 1.12 -3.08
C ARG A 276 5.33 1.70 -2.93
N GLY A 277 5.70 2.62 -3.82
CA GLY A 277 7.05 3.22 -3.83
C GLY A 277 8.15 2.27 -4.33
N GLY A 278 7.77 1.13 -4.92
CA GLY A 278 8.71 0.10 -5.37
C GLY A 278 9.38 -0.64 -4.21
N SER A 279 8.69 -0.80 -3.07
CA SER A 279 9.20 -1.58 -1.96
C SER A 279 9.03 -3.07 -2.25
N ASP A 280 10.11 -3.74 -2.60
CA ASP A 280 10.10 -5.18 -2.84
C ASP A 280 10.29 -5.98 -1.55
N THR A 281 9.33 -6.84 -1.24
CA THR A 281 9.36 -7.76 -0.11
C THR A 281 9.34 -9.20 -0.62
N LEU A 282 10.19 -10.04 -0.04
CA LEU A 282 10.23 -11.47 -0.31
C LEU A 282 9.72 -12.22 0.92
N SER A 283 8.57 -12.89 0.79
CA SER A 283 8.09 -13.84 1.80
C SER A 283 8.65 -15.22 1.48
N VAL A 284 9.53 -15.73 2.34
CA VAL A 284 10.07 -17.10 2.21
C VAL A 284 9.31 -18.03 3.15
N ASN A 285 8.58 -18.96 2.54
CA ASN A 285 7.76 -19.96 3.20
C ASN A 285 8.47 -21.32 3.14
N ILE A 286 8.71 -21.91 4.30
CA ILE A 286 9.33 -23.24 4.41
C ILE A 286 8.23 -24.24 4.76
N VAL A 287 8.08 -25.29 3.96
CA VAL A 287 6.99 -26.26 4.06
C VAL A 287 7.53 -27.64 4.42
N ASP A 288 6.91 -28.30 5.40
CA ASP A 288 7.22 -29.68 5.78
C ASP A 288 6.53 -30.72 4.90
N THR A 289 6.88 -31.99 5.12
CA THR A 289 6.30 -33.16 4.43
C THR A 289 4.79 -33.31 4.61
N GLU A 290 4.24 -32.80 5.72
CA GLU A 290 2.81 -32.75 5.99
C GLU A 290 2.09 -31.62 5.25
N GLY A 291 2.83 -30.77 4.53
CA GLY A 291 2.27 -29.64 3.78
C GLY A 291 1.98 -28.41 4.63
N SER A 292 2.63 -28.27 5.77
CA SER A 292 2.43 -27.13 6.66
C SER A 292 3.63 -26.21 6.73
N TYR A 293 3.40 -24.94 7.03
CA TYR A 293 4.50 -23.99 7.13
C TYR A 293 5.26 -24.16 8.44
N LEU A 294 6.57 -24.42 8.32
CA LEU A 294 7.53 -24.36 9.41
C LEU A 294 7.98 -22.93 9.70
N SER A 295 7.88 -22.02 8.72
CA SER A 295 8.19 -20.58 8.87
C SER A 295 7.71 -19.77 7.66
N ARG A 296 7.32 -18.52 7.91
CA ARG A 296 7.02 -17.50 6.90
C ARG A 296 7.77 -16.22 7.24
N VAL A 297 8.93 -16.03 6.63
CA VAL A 297 9.80 -14.89 6.94
C VAL A 297 9.69 -13.86 5.84
N ARG A 298 9.38 -12.62 6.20
CA ARG A 298 9.41 -11.49 5.27
C ARG A 298 10.79 -10.84 5.28
N VAL A 299 11.40 -10.76 4.11
CA VAL A 299 12.71 -10.11 3.91
C VAL A 299 12.51 -8.93 2.97
N LEU A 300 12.87 -7.74 3.42
CA LEU A 300 12.85 -6.55 2.58
C LEU A 300 14.07 -6.58 1.64
N LEU A 301 13.83 -6.56 0.32
CA LEU A 301 14.87 -6.62 -0.71
C LEU A 301 15.21 -5.28 -1.34
N SER A 302 14.61 -4.20 -0.85
CA SER A 302 14.90 -2.85 -1.31
C SER A 302 14.95 -1.87 -0.13
N PRO A 303 15.56 -0.68 -0.26
CA PRO A 303 15.54 0.30 0.81
C PRO A 303 14.11 0.60 1.28
N SER A 304 13.92 0.79 2.59
CA SER A 304 12.60 1.17 3.13
C SER A 304 12.01 2.34 2.36
N PRO A 305 10.71 2.30 1.98
CA PRO A 305 10.07 3.44 1.34
C PRO A 305 10.03 4.66 2.27
N TRP A 306 10.09 4.42 3.59
CA TRP A 306 10.06 5.44 4.63
C TRP A 306 11.43 5.58 5.29
N LEU A 307 11.92 6.82 5.35
CA LEU A 307 13.02 7.17 6.23
C LEU A 307 12.43 7.65 7.56
N PRO A 308 13.03 7.32 8.71
CA PRO A 308 12.64 7.94 9.98
C PRO A 308 12.71 9.45 9.80
N MET A 309 11.59 10.14 9.99
CA MET A 309 11.57 11.60 10.05
C MET A 309 12.05 12.03 11.44
N ASN A 310 13.28 11.66 11.78
CA ASN A 310 13.91 12.21 12.96
C ASN A 310 14.25 13.64 12.60
N SER A 311 13.68 14.61 13.32
CA SER A 311 14.15 15.98 13.21
C SER A 311 15.64 15.97 13.57
N THR A 312 16.50 16.21 12.59
CA THR A 312 17.84 16.67 12.91
C THR A 312 17.64 17.96 13.68
N LYS A 313 18.07 18.01 14.94
CA LYS A 313 18.08 19.26 15.71
C LYS A 313 18.84 20.32 14.88
N SER A 314 18.19 21.48 14.71
CA SER A 314 18.67 22.72 14.05
C SER A 314 18.67 22.66 12.50
N ASP A 315 18.35 23.69 11.70
CA ASP A 315 18.18 25.15 11.83
C ASP A 315 17.18 25.64 10.74
N GLU A 316 16.66 26.88 10.84
CA GLU A 316 15.82 27.64 9.88
C GLU A 316 14.32 27.80 10.23
N ASP A 317 13.81 28.99 9.90
CA ASP A 317 12.41 29.38 10.10
C ASP A 317 11.44 28.44 9.37
N PRO A 318 10.20 28.26 9.86
CA PRO A 318 9.21 27.41 9.20
C PRO A 318 8.82 27.92 7.81
N LEU A 319 8.67 27.02 6.84
CA LEU A 319 8.06 27.31 5.53
C LEU A 319 6.55 27.51 5.68
N THR A 320 5.97 28.39 4.86
CA THR A 320 4.54 28.65 4.83
C THR A 320 3.81 27.52 4.14
N VAL A 321 2.95 26.86 4.90
CA VAL A 321 1.99 25.89 4.36
C VAL A 321 0.70 26.62 3.97
N GLY A 322 0.09 26.27 2.84
CA GLY A 322 -1.12 26.93 2.36
C GLY A 322 -2.37 26.66 3.18
N ALA A 323 -3.33 27.59 3.10
CA ALA A 323 -4.62 27.44 3.79
C ALA A 323 -5.39 26.20 3.33
N VAL A 324 -5.35 25.91 2.02
CA VAL A 324 -5.99 24.74 1.41
C VAL A 324 -5.32 23.44 1.88
N THR A 325 -3.99 23.36 1.90
CA THR A 325 -3.26 22.18 2.41
C THR A 325 -3.54 21.94 3.90
N ARG A 326 -3.59 23.00 4.72
CA ARG A 326 -3.99 22.90 6.13
C ARG A 326 -5.44 22.48 6.32
N GLU A 327 -6.34 22.94 5.45
CA GLU A 327 -7.72 22.48 5.46
C GLU A 327 -7.81 20.99 5.11
N ALA A 328 -7.15 20.57 4.03
CA ALA A 328 -7.06 19.19 3.60
C ALA A 328 -6.56 18.26 4.72
N LEU A 329 -5.48 18.63 5.43
CA LEU A 329 -5.03 17.83 6.59
C LEU A 329 -6.10 17.75 7.68
N ARG A 330 -6.69 18.88 8.07
CA ARG A 330 -7.73 18.90 9.12
C ARG A 330 -8.86 17.95 8.78
N ARG A 331 -9.24 17.85 7.49
CA ARG A 331 -10.24 16.90 7.01
C ARG A 331 -9.80 15.45 7.15
N ILE A 332 -8.58 15.11 6.70
CA ILE A 332 -8.04 13.76 6.86
C ILE A 332 -7.92 13.37 8.34
N ARG A 333 -7.45 14.28 9.21
CA ARG A 333 -7.39 14.03 10.66
C ARG A 333 -8.78 13.82 11.23
N TRP A 334 -9.76 14.61 10.80
CA TRP A 334 -11.15 14.42 11.23
C TRP A 334 -11.75 13.11 10.73
N ALA A 335 -11.31 12.59 9.57
CA ALA A 335 -11.68 11.24 9.13
C ALA A 335 -11.35 10.20 10.21
N ASN A 336 -10.33 10.45 11.05
CA ASN A 336 -9.89 9.64 12.19
C ASN A 336 -10.33 10.19 13.57
N ALA A 337 -11.05 11.31 13.62
CA ALA A 337 -11.48 11.97 14.87
C ALA A 337 -12.82 11.44 15.40
N SER A 338 -13.16 11.79 16.65
CA SER A 338 -14.42 11.38 17.28
C SER A 338 -15.62 12.10 16.62
N PRO A 339 -16.80 11.49 16.46
CA PRO A 339 -18.02 12.12 15.98
C PRO A 339 -18.62 13.07 17.02
N THR A 340 -18.16 12.99 18.26
CA THR A 340 -18.39 14.04 19.28
C THR A 340 -17.51 15.26 19.05
N ASP A 341 -16.45 15.14 18.25
CA ASP A 341 -15.69 16.31 17.82
C ASP A 341 -16.59 17.14 16.90
N PRO A 342 -16.53 18.48 16.99
CA PRO A 342 -17.39 19.34 16.20
C PRO A 342 -17.30 18.97 14.72
N PRO A 343 -18.44 18.97 14.00
CA PRO A 343 -18.44 18.67 12.59
C PRO A 343 -17.50 19.63 11.87
N LEU A 344 -16.73 19.12 10.91
CA LEU A 344 -15.93 19.98 10.06
C LEU A 344 -16.85 21.03 9.40
N PRO A 345 -16.39 22.28 9.26
CA PRO A 345 -17.07 23.21 8.38
C PRO A 345 -17.13 22.60 6.96
N PRO A 346 -18.10 23.01 6.11
CA PRO A 346 -18.11 22.63 4.71
C PRO A 346 -16.78 22.97 4.01
N PRO A 347 -16.36 22.20 2.97
CA PRO A 347 -15.12 22.49 2.27
C PRO A 347 -15.13 23.86 1.63
N SER A 348 -13.99 24.55 1.68
CA SER A 348 -13.82 25.80 0.95
C SER A 348 -14.01 25.58 -0.56
N GLU A 349 -14.44 26.61 -1.28
CA GLU A 349 -14.59 26.51 -2.74
C GLU A 349 -13.27 26.18 -3.44
N ALA A 350 -12.14 26.67 -2.91
CA ALA A 350 -10.81 26.33 -3.42
C ALA A 350 -10.54 24.81 -3.32
N LEU A 351 -10.83 24.21 -2.16
CA LEU A 351 -10.65 22.78 -1.96
C LEU A 351 -11.64 21.94 -2.78
N LYS A 352 -12.90 22.38 -2.91
CA LYS A 352 -13.90 21.73 -3.78
C LYS A 352 -13.47 21.76 -5.24
N ASN A 353 -12.94 22.87 -5.73
CA ASN A 353 -12.51 23.02 -7.11
C ASN A 353 -11.34 22.10 -7.44
N ILE A 354 -10.37 21.96 -6.53
CA ILE A 354 -9.27 20.99 -6.66
C ILE A 354 -9.83 19.57 -6.80
N GLN A 355 -10.74 19.15 -5.92
CA GLN A 355 -11.29 17.79 -5.96
C GLN A 355 -12.16 17.52 -7.19
N LYS A 356 -13.04 18.46 -7.56
CA LYS A 356 -14.01 18.27 -8.64
C LYS A 356 -13.38 18.37 -10.02
N ARG A 357 -12.37 19.22 -10.15
CA ARG A 357 -11.72 19.53 -11.42
C ARG A 357 -10.20 19.41 -11.30
N PRO A 358 -9.65 18.22 -10.94
CA PRO A 358 -8.21 18.00 -10.92
C PRO A 358 -7.57 18.14 -12.32
N ASP A 359 -8.38 18.10 -13.38
CA ASP A 359 -7.99 18.45 -14.75
C ASP A 359 -7.71 19.95 -14.95
N GLN A 360 -8.27 20.82 -14.09
CA GLN A 360 -8.08 22.28 -14.12
C GLN A 360 -7.26 22.80 -12.93
N HIS A 361 -7.31 22.11 -11.79
CA HIS A 361 -6.69 22.47 -10.53
C HIS A 361 -5.83 21.31 -10.02
N ASP A 362 -4.54 21.35 -10.35
CA ASP A 362 -3.67 20.20 -10.16
C ASP A 362 -3.49 19.81 -8.67
N PRO A 363 -3.56 18.51 -8.29
CA PRO A 363 -3.33 18.07 -6.92
C PRO A 363 -1.97 18.50 -6.32
N CYS A 364 -0.94 18.73 -7.14
CA CYS A 364 0.35 19.23 -6.69
C CYS A 364 0.30 20.67 -6.14
N LEU A 365 -0.85 21.36 -6.19
CA LEU A 365 -1.11 22.58 -5.42
C LEU A 365 -0.96 22.37 -3.90
N PHE A 366 -1.00 21.13 -3.40
CA PHE A 366 -0.77 20.88 -1.97
C PHE A 366 0.69 21.06 -1.53
N VAL A 367 1.64 21.02 -2.47
CA VAL A 367 3.09 21.11 -2.19
C VAL A 367 3.74 22.38 -2.74
N ASP A 368 3.13 23.04 -3.73
CA ASP A 368 3.81 24.06 -4.50
C ASP A 368 4.20 25.32 -3.71
N GLU A 369 3.40 25.77 -2.74
CA GLU A 369 3.75 26.90 -1.86
C GLU A 369 5.04 26.66 -1.11
N VAL A 370 5.15 25.48 -0.52
CA VAL A 370 6.31 25.07 0.26
C VAL A 370 7.55 24.99 -0.64
N LEU A 371 7.39 24.50 -1.88
CA LEU A 371 8.49 24.43 -2.85
C LEU A 371 8.93 25.80 -3.37
N LEU A 372 7.98 26.68 -3.66
CA LEU A 372 8.24 28.04 -4.15
C LEU A 372 8.93 28.88 -3.09
N GLU A 373 8.45 28.84 -1.85
CA GLU A 373 9.09 29.56 -0.76
C GLU A 373 10.50 29.00 -0.47
N TYR A 374 10.65 27.67 -0.52
CA TYR A 374 11.96 27.06 -0.36
C TYR A 374 12.96 27.53 -1.43
N ALA A 375 12.53 27.60 -2.69
CA ALA A 375 13.34 28.15 -3.78
C ALA A 375 13.71 29.61 -3.56
N GLN A 376 12.75 30.45 -3.14
CA GLN A 376 12.98 31.87 -2.87
C GLN A 376 13.97 32.10 -1.73
N ARG A 377 13.89 31.31 -0.65
CA ARG A 377 14.83 31.39 0.48
C ARG A 377 16.26 31.00 0.09
N LEU A 378 16.40 30.09 -0.86
CA LEU A 378 17.69 29.69 -1.40
C LEU A 378 18.21 30.62 -2.52
N ASP A 379 17.44 31.66 -2.89
CA ASP A 379 17.70 32.49 -4.08
C ASP A 379 17.95 31.63 -5.33
N ALA A 380 17.14 30.57 -5.48
CA ALA A 380 17.30 29.55 -6.51
C ALA A 380 16.13 29.54 -7.48
N ASN A 381 16.45 29.27 -8.74
CA ASN A 381 15.47 28.94 -9.78
C ASN A 381 14.87 27.55 -9.52
N LEU A 382 13.58 27.36 -9.76
CA LEU A 382 12.85 26.11 -9.57
C LEU A 382 12.23 25.64 -10.88
N VAL A 383 12.42 24.36 -11.20
CA VAL A 383 11.53 23.61 -12.09
C VAL A 383 11.16 22.31 -11.42
N ALA A 384 9.87 22.10 -11.21
CA ALA A 384 9.38 20.94 -10.48
C ALA A 384 8.20 20.26 -11.18
N SER A 385 8.32 18.95 -11.36
CA SER A 385 7.22 18.03 -11.64
C SER A 385 7.16 16.96 -10.54
N PRO A 386 6.74 17.33 -9.31
CA PRO A 386 6.72 16.41 -8.18
C PRO A 386 5.71 15.28 -8.43
N SER A 387 5.88 14.13 -7.80
CA SER A 387 4.93 13.01 -7.94
C SER A 387 3.58 13.31 -7.28
N ASP A 388 2.51 12.65 -7.73
CA ASP A 388 1.19 12.79 -7.09
C ASP A 388 1.20 12.18 -5.66
N ALA A 389 2.02 11.14 -5.43
CA ALA A 389 2.26 10.59 -4.11
C ALA A 389 2.91 11.62 -3.15
N ALA A 390 3.81 12.46 -3.64
CA ALA A 390 4.39 13.54 -2.85
C ALA A 390 3.29 14.55 -2.43
N ALA A 391 2.39 14.91 -3.36
CA ALA A 391 1.25 15.75 -3.02
C ALA A 391 0.37 15.13 -1.93
N MET A 392 0.07 13.83 -2.02
CA MET A 392 -0.79 13.14 -1.04
C MET A 392 -0.13 13.01 0.33
N ILE A 393 1.15 12.61 0.38
CA ILE A 393 1.87 12.50 1.65
C ILE A 393 2.05 13.87 2.29
N ALA A 394 2.30 14.92 1.50
CA ALA A 394 2.39 16.28 2.00
C ALA A 394 1.13 16.73 2.74
N VAL A 395 -0.07 16.39 2.25
CA VAL A 395 -1.31 16.68 2.98
C VAL A 395 -1.28 16.03 4.36
N THR A 396 -0.84 14.77 4.49
CA THR A 396 -0.79 14.07 5.78
C THR A 396 0.31 14.55 6.72
N ARG A 397 1.39 15.15 6.19
CA ARG A 397 2.59 15.51 6.96
C ARG A 397 2.74 17.00 7.23
N PHE A 398 2.48 17.86 6.25
CA PHE A 398 2.78 19.30 6.35
C PHE A 398 1.77 20.10 7.16
N GLY A 399 0.50 19.69 7.19
CA GLY A 399 -0.53 20.52 7.82
C GLY A 399 -0.52 20.54 9.36
N GLY A 400 0.35 19.74 10.00
CA GLY A 400 0.31 19.51 11.45
C GLY A 400 1.67 19.55 12.15
N ASP A 401 2.75 19.59 11.39
CA ASP A 401 4.10 19.89 11.86
C ASP A 401 4.53 21.22 11.24
N THR A 402 5.39 21.94 11.94
CA THR A 402 6.13 23.06 11.39
C THR A 402 7.07 22.54 10.30
N VAL A 403 6.72 22.73 9.02
CA VAL A 403 7.57 22.26 7.91
C VAL A 403 8.79 23.15 7.80
N THR A 404 9.94 22.67 8.23
CA THR A 404 11.23 23.34 8.00
C THR A 404 11.83 22.89 6.67
N PRO A 405 12.80 23.63 6.12
CA PRO A 405 13.58 23.19 4.96
C PRO A 405 14.23 21.80 5.12
N SER A 406 14.73 21.47 6.32
CA SER A 406 15.29 20.14 6.60
C SER A 406 14.25 19.02 6.55
N VAL A 407 13.04 19.27 7.07
CA VAL A 407 11.90 18.34 6.98
C VAL A 407 11.49 18.17 5.52
N LEU A 408 11.40 19.26 4.75
CA LEU A 408 11.08 19.20 3.33
C LEU A 408 12.11 18.38 2.53
N ARG A 409 13.41 18.61 2.73
CA ARG A 409 14.48 17.84 2.07
C ARG A 409 14.40 16.36 2.42
N THR A 410 14.20 16.04 3.70
CA THR A 410 14.03 14.65 4.16
C THR A 410 12.83 14.01 3.50
N PHE A 411 11.69 14.73 3.46
CA PHE A 411 10.45 14.29 2.85
C PHE A 411 10.61 14.03 1.34
N LEU A 412 11.18 14.98 0.59
CA LEU A 412 11.40 14.83 -0.85
C LEU A 412 12.40 13.72 -1.19
N SER A 413 13.29 13.38 -0.24
CA SER A 413 14.23 12.26 -0.36
C SER A 413 13.60 10.91 -0.01
N GLN A 414 12.37 10.87 0.50
CA GLN A 414 11.69 9.60 0.79
C GLN A 414 11.33 8.88 -0.51
N ARG A 415 11.63 7.59 -0.58
CA ARG A 415 11.18 6.72 -1.69
C ARG A 415 9.65 6.67 -1.80
N ALA A 416 8.93 6.75 -0.68
CA ALA A 416 7.47 6.84 -0.66
C ALA A 416 6.93 8.09 -1.37
N ALA A 417 7.64 9.23 -1.26
CA ALA A 417 7.30 10.45 -2.00
C ALA A 417 7.63 10.33 -3.50
N ASN A 418 8.37 9.28 -3.89
CA ASN A 418 8.72 8.95 -5.28
C ASN A 418 9.23 10.16 -6.07
N THR A 419 9.99 11.03 -5.39
CA THR A 419 10.49 12.30 -5.88
C THR A 419 12.00 12.34 -5.68
N SER A 420 12.72 13.01 -6.58
CA SER A 420 14.12 13.35 -6.41
C SER A 420 14.26 14.86 -6.42
N LEU A 421 15.08 15.36 -5.50
CA LEU A 421 15.47 16.76 -5.38
C LEU A 421 16.92 16.88 -5.84
N GLU A 422 17.16 17.72 -6.83
CA GLU A 422 18.51 18.05 -7.32
C GLU A 422 18.78 19.54 -7.04
N GLU A 423 19.73 19.80 -6.16
CA GLU A 423 20.19 21.14 -5.81
C GLU A 423 21.55 21.38 -6.47
N SER A 424 21.65 22.33 -7.39
CA SER A 424 22.90 22.65 -8.08
C SER A 424 22.93 24.09 -8.57
N GLN A 425 24.02 24.84 -8.33
CA GLN A 425 24.32 26.15 -8.95
C GLN A 425 23.10 27.09 -9.10
N GLY A 426 22.41 27.43 -8.01
CA GLY A 426 21.25 28.33 -8.06
C GLY A 426 19.98 27.72 -8.71
N TRP A 427 19.92 26.39 -8.80
CA TRP A 427 18.76 25.64 -9.28
C TRP A 427 18.31 24.59 -8.27
N LEU A 428 16.99 24.48 -8.18
CA LEU A 428 16.25 23.36 -7.63
C LEU A 428 15.50 22.68 -8.77
N VAL A 429 15.80 21.41 -9.02
CA VAL A 429 15.01 20.59 -9.93
C VAL A 429 14.36 19.46 -9.15
N ILE A 430 13.05 19.34 -9.28
CA ILE A 430 12.27 18.30 -8.61
C ILE A 430 11.57 17.47 -9.68
N ARG A 431 11.75 16.15 -9.62
CA ARG A 431 11.18 15.21 -10.59
C ARG A 431 10.78 13.91 -9.92
N THR A 432 10.12 13.02 -10.64
CA THR A 432 9.87 11.67 -10.15
C THR A 432 11.19 10.88 -10.04
N ALA A 433 11.54 10.40 -8.85
CA ALA A 433 12.84 9.76 -8.59
C ALA A 433 13.06 8.50 -9.42
N SER A 434 12.00 7.69 -9.54
CA SER A 434 12.05 6.40 -10.22
C SER A 434 11.71 6.50 -11.71
N GLY A 435 11.62 7.71 -12.29
CA GLY A 435 11.26 7.97 -13.68
C GLY A 435 10.03 7.19 -14.12
N TYR A 436 10.27 6.01 -14.70
CA TYR A 436 9.28 5.01 -15.08
C TYR A 436 8.17 4.76 -14.04
N PHE A 437 8.50 4.36 -12.81
CA PHE A 437 7.46 4.03 -11.81
C PHE A 437 6.65 5.26 -11.38
N GLY A 438 7.28 6.43 -11.30
CA GLY A 438 6.58 7.67 -10.97
C GLY A 438 5.66 8.15 -12.07
N ILE A 439 6.00 7.89 -13.33
CA ILE A 439 5.12 8.13 -14.47
C ILE A 439 3.89 7.20 -14.42
N LEU A 440 4.08 5.90 -14.16
CA LEU A 440 2.98 4.93 -14.03
C LEU A 440 2.07 5.18 -12.82
N SER A 441 2.54 5.95 -11.83
CA SER A 441 1.77 6.26 -10.63
C SER A 441 1.06 7.61 -10.72
N ARG A 442 1.07 8.27 -11.89
CA ARG A 442 0.38 9.55 -12.11
C ARG A 442 -1.12 9.34 -12.15
N ILE A 443 -1.85 10.15 -11.40
CA ILE A 443 -3.30 10.25 -11.45
C ILE A 443 -3.72 10.72 -12.84
N ASN A 444 -4.58 9.94 -13.50
CA ASN A 444 -5.35 10.41 -14.66
C ASN A 444 -6.40 11.44 -14.23
N ARG A 445 -5.98 12.71 -14.19
CA ARG A 445 -6.80 13.86 -13.75
C ARG A 445 -8.15 13.95 -14.46
N GLN A 446 -8.23 13.60 -15.76
CA GLN A 446 -9.49 13.63 -16.49
C GLN A 446 -10.46 12.55 -15.99
N GLN A 447 -9.98 11.33 -15.76
CA GLN A 447 -10.80 10.25 -15.22
C GLN A 447 -11.19 10.51 -13.76
N THR A 448 -10.28 11.06 -12.96
CA THR A 448 -10.57 11.47 -11.58
C THR A 448 -11.63 12.57 -11.54
N ALA A 449 -11.58 13.56 -12.44
CA ALA A 449 -12.61 14.61 -12.53
C ALA A 449 -13.98 14.04 -12.91
N ARG A 450 -14.03 13.06 -13.83
CA ARG A 450 -15.27 12.36 -14.18
C ARG A 450 -15.82 11.58 -12.99
N LEU A 451 -14.97 10.82 -12.30
CA LEU A 451 -15.37 10.09 -11.09
C LEU A 451 -15.88 11.05 -9.99
N ALA A 452 -15.21 12.18 -9.78
CA ALA A 452 -15.66 13.19 -8.82
C ALA A 452 -17.05 13.74 -9.18
N ALA A 453 -17.33 13.97 -10.47
CA ALA A 453 -18.63 14.42 -10.93
C ALA A 453 -19.70 13.33 -10.74
N GLU A 454 -19.41 12.07 -11.10
CA GLU A 454 -20.33 10.93 -10.92
C GLU A 454 -20.70 10.74 -9.44
N ILE A 455 -19.71 10.79 -8.53
CA ILE A 455 -19.94 10.69 -7.08
C ILE A 455 -20.80 11.87 -6.59
N ALA A 456 -20.50 13.09 -7.06
CA ALA A 456 -21.24 14.27 -6.65
C ALA A 456 -22.70 14.29 -7.13
N GLN A 457 -23.00 13.66 -8.26
CA GLN A 457 -24.36 13.55 -8.80
C GLN A 457 -25.17 12.41 -8.17
N GLY A 458 -24.49 11.38 -7.63
CA GLY A 458 -25.15 10.24 -7.00
C GLY A 458 -25.89 9.32 -7.98
N GLU A 459 -25.53 9.35 -9.27
CA GLU A 459 -26.17 8.53 -10.31
C GLU A 459 -25.89 7.03 -10.17
N MET A 460 -24.84 6.67 -9.43
CA MET A 460 -24.40 5.30 -9.18
C MET A 460 -24.03 5.10 -7.70
N THR A 461 -23.98 3.83 -7.28
CA THR A 461 -23.35 3.50 -6.01
C THR A 461 -21.85 3.84 -6.06
N LEU A 462 -21.25 4.19 -4.92
CA LEU A 462 -19.82 4.44 -4.85
C LEU A 462 -18.99 3.25 -5.39
N VAL A 463 -19.46 2.02 -5.12
CA VAL A 463 -18.81 0.79 -5.63
C VAL A 463 -18.84 0.72 -7.14
N ASP A 464 -19.97 1.00 -7.80
CA ASP A 464 -20.07 0.95 -9.27
C ASP A 464 -19.16 2.01 -9.93
N SER A 465 -19.11 3.23 -9.37
CA SER A 465 -18.24 4.30 -9.89
C SER A 465 -16.76 3.94 -9.77
N LEU A 466 -16.35 3.36 -8.63
CA LEU A 466 -14.98 2.91 -8.42
C LEU A 466 -14.62 1.69 -9.27
N ALA A 467 -15.54 0.75 -9.43
CA ALA A 467 -15.36 -0.42 -10.27
C ALA A 467 -15.17 -0.04 -11.74
N ARG A 468 -15.93 0.95 -12.23
CA ARG A 468 -15.76 1.52 -13.57
C ARG A 468 -14.38 2.14 -13.74
N LEU A 469 -13.90 2.90 -12.75
CA LEU A 469 -12.53 3.43 -12.79
C LEU A 469 -11.53 2.27 -12.85
N ALA A 470 -11.61 1.31 -11.94
CA ALA A 470 -10.69 0.16 -11.84
C ALA A 470 -10.64 -0.72 -13.11
N ALA A 471 -11.74 -0.79 -13.86
CA ALA A 471 -11.84 -1.51 -15.14
C ALA A 471 -11.30 -0.74 -16.35
N THR A 472 -10.78 0.48 -16.15
CA THR A 472 -10.16 1.26 -17.22
C THR A 472 -8.94 0.52 -17.78
N PRO A 473 -8.86 0.30 -19.12
CA PRO A 473 -7.70 -0.35 -19.73
C PRO A 473 -6.39 0.38 -19.41
N GLY A 474 -5.40 -0.36 -18.90
CA GLY A 474 -4.07 0.16 -18.58
C GLY A 474 -3.97 0.91 -17.24
N LEU A 475 -5.07 1.09 -16.50
CA LEU A 475 -5.04 1.65 -15.15
C LEU A 475 -4.40 0.64 -14.19
N GLU A 476 -3.37 1.05 -13.44
CA GLU A 476 -2.71 0.20 -12.44
C GLU A 476 -3.20 0.46 -11.01
N SER A 477 -3.02 -0.51 -10.11
CA SER A 477 -3.48 -0.44 -8.71
C SER A 477 -2.95 0.79 -7.96
N SER A 478 -1.70 1.18 -8.23
CA SER A 478 -1.07 2.37 -7.62
C SER A 478 -1.73 3.67 -8.08
N GLU A 479 -2.08 3.77 -9.36
CA GLU A 479 -2.77 4.93 -9.92
C GLU A 479 -4.20 5.01 -9.38
N PHE A 480 -4.92 3.89 -9.36
CA PHE A 480 -6.25 3.79 -8.77
C PHE A 480 -6.25 4.25 -7.31
N SER A 481 -5.30 3.74 -6.52
CA SER A 481 -5.18 4.10 -5.11
C SER A 481 -4.91 5.59 -4.92
N ALA A 482 -4.08 6.21 -5.77
CA ALA A 482 -3.82 7.65 -5.74
C ALA A 482 -5.08 8.47 -6.09
N CYS A 483 -5.88 8.03 -7.06
CA CYS A 483 -7.16 8.64 -7.39
C CYS A 483 -8.13 8.62 -6.20
N VAL A 484 -8.29 7.46 -5.56
CA VAL A 484 -9.22 7.30 -4.42
C VAL A 484 -8.77 8.11 -3.20
N GLU A 485 -7.47 8.07 -2.88
CA GLU A 485 -6.90 8.86 -1.78
C GLU A 485 -7.05 10.36 -2.01
N PHE A 486 -6.88 10.83 -3.25
CA PHE A 486 -7.10 12.23 -3.59
C PHE A 486 -8.55 12.67 -3.38
N LEU A 487 -9.52 11.88 -3.86
CA LEU A 487 -10.94 12.19 -3.71
C LEU A 487 -11.38 12.17 -2.24
N ALA A 488 -10.79 11.29 -1.45
CA ALA A 488 -11.02 11.17 -0.02
C ALA A 488 -10.64 12.40 0.82
N ILE A 489 -9.78 13.29 0.33
CA ILE A 489 -9.33 14.49 1.05
C ILE A 489 -10.50 15.42 1.40
N VAL A 490 -11.47 15.53 0.50
CA VAL A 490 -12.60 16.46 0.63
C VAL A 490 -13.86 15.73 1.04
N ASP A 491 -14.09 14.55 0.48
CA ASP A 491 -15.17 13.65 0.88
C ASP A 491 -14.59 12.43 1.62
N VAL A 492 -14.43 12.59 2.94
CA VAL A 492 -14.03 11.50 3.84
C VAL A 492 -15.06 10.37 3.87
N GLY A 493 -16.27 10.62 3.36
CA GLY A 493 -17.29 9.61 3.09
C GLY A 493 -16.81 8.56 2.09
N ILE A 494 -15.88 8.86 1.20
CA ILE A 494 -15.28 7.87 0.28
C ILE A 494 -14.45 6.84 1.05
N LEU A 495 -13.58 7.27 1.98
CA LEU A 495 -12.83 6.34 2.85
C LEU A 495 -13.74 5.55 3.79
N ARG A 496 -14.86 6.16 4.21
CA ARG A 496 -15.82 5.57 5.15
C ARG A 496 -16.86 4.67 4.47
N GLY A 497 -17.10 4.91 3.19
CA GLY A 497 -18.14 4.34 2.35
C GLY A 497 -17.72 3.05 1.66
N ILE A 498 -16.42 2.87 1.43
CA ILE A 498 -15.85 1.59 1.00
C ILE A 498 -15.52 0.79 2.26
N GLY A 499 -16.19 -0.32 2.49
CA GLY A 499 -15.73 -1.27 3.51
C GLY A 499 -14.43 -1.94 3.06
N PHE A 500 -13.42 -1.99 3.94
CA PHE A 500 -12.37 -3.02 3.83
C PHE A 500 -13.11 -4.37 3.87
N PRO A 501 -13.01 -5.21 2.82
CA PRO A 501 -11.75 -5.59 2.17
C PRO A 501 -11.65 -5.28 0.66
N ALA A 502 -12.36 -4.28 0.11
CA ALA A 502 -12.36 -4.05 -1.34
C ALA A 502 -10.95 -3.83 -1.92
N SER A 503 -10.40 -4.84 -2.61
CA SER A 503 -9.14 -4.71 -3.34
C SER A 503 -9.37 -4.11 -4.72
N PHE A 504 -8.30 -3.57 -5.30
CA PHE A 504 -8.32 -3.04 -6.67
C PHE A 504 -8.76 -4.12 -7.68
N GLU A 505 -8.25 -5.35 -7.52
CA GLU A 505 -8.55 -6.49 -8.37
C GLU A 505 -10.04 -6.85 -8.29
N SER A 506 -10.64 -6.77 -7.10
CA SER A 506 -12.06 -7.05 -6.89
C SER A 506 -12.97 -5.99 -7.51
N LEU A 507 -12.59 -4.71 -7.42
CA LEU A 507 -13.28 -3.62 -8.11
C LEU A 507 -13.15 -3.75 -9.63
N ARG A 508 -11.95 -4.11 -10.12
CA ARG A 508 -11.72 -4.38 -11.54
C ARG A 508 -12.56 -5.55 -12.03
N LEU A 509 -12.66 -6.64 -11.26
CA LEU A 509 -13.54 -7.76 -11.59
C LEU A 509 -14.99 -7.30 -11.73
N HIS A 510 -15.50 -6.56 -10.74
CA HIS A 510 -16.87 -6.03 -10.79
C HIS A 510 -17.13 -5.14 -12.00
N GLY A 511 -16.19 -4.23 -12.30
CA GLY A 511 -16.31 -3.29 -13.42
C GLY A 511 -16.09 -3.93 -14.80
N SER A 512 -15.44 -5.09 -14.87
CA SER A 512 -15.18 -5.81 -16.11
C SER A 512 -16.38 -6.66 -16.58
N LEU A 513 -17.34 -6.94 -15.70
CA LEU A 513 -18.52 -7.75 -16.03
C LEU A 513 -19.39 -7.03 -17.07
N SER A 514 -19.73 -7.76 -18.14
CA SER A 514 -20.77 -7.29 -19.06
C SER A 514 -22.13 -7.21 -18.36
N PRO A 515 -23.08 -6.38 -18.83
CA PRO A 515 -24.44 -6.32 -18.28
C PRO A 515 -25.12 -7.71 -18.21
N LYS A 516 -24.88 -8.55 -19.22
CA LYS A 516 -25.43 -9.92 -19.27
C LYS A 516 -24.82 -10.82 -18.18
N GLN A 517 -23.50 -10.80 -18.00
CA GLN A 517 -22.86 -11.58 -16.93
C GLN A 517 -23.28 -11.10 -15.54
N LYS A 518 -23.37 -9.76 -15.33
CA LYS A 518 -23.86 -9.20 -14.07
C LYS A 518 -25.29 -9.64 -13.79
N GLN A 519 -26.16 -9.69 -14.80
CA GLN A 519 -27.54 -10.19 -14.65
C GLN A 519 -27.58 -11.67 -14.24
N VAL A 520 -26.79 -12.53 -14.90
CA VAL A 520 -26.70 -13.97 -14.56
C VAL A 520 -26.24 -14.15 -13.10
N LEU A 521 -25.16 -13.47 -12.72
CA LEU A 521 -24.61 -13.52 -11.37
C LEU A 521 -25.59 -12.98 -10.31
N LEU A 522 -26.30 -11.88 -10.60
CA LEU A 522 -27.33 -11.32 -9.71
C LEU A 522 -28.57 -12.23 -9.56
N ALA A 523 -28.83 -13.11 -10.52
CA ALA A 523 -29.87 -14.14 -10.40
C ALA A 523 -29.46 -15.30 -9.47
N GLY A 524 -28.24 -15.26 -8.91
CA GLY A 524 -27.68 -16.32 -8.06
C GLY A 524 -27.10 -17.49 -8.86
N GLU A 525 -27.04 -17.38 -10.20
CA GLU A 525 -26.41 -18.37 -11.05
C GLU A 525 -24.88 -18.24 -11.01
N SER A 526 -24.19 -19.34 -11.35
CA SER A 526 -22.73 -19.37 -11.46
C SER A 526 -22.30 -19.37 -12.93
N ILE A 527 -21.19 -18.69 -13.22
CA ILE A 527 -20.59 -18.67 -14.55
C ILE A 527 -19.30 -19.50 -14.51
N PRO A 528 -19.22 -20.62 -15.24
CA PRO A 528 -17.97 -21.38 -15.38
C PRO A 528 -16.83 -20.52 -15.94
N PHE A 529 -15.62 -20.68 -15.44
CA PHE A 529 -14.45 -19.88 -15.88
C PHE A 529 -14.16 -20.01 -17.38
N ARG A 530 -14.51 -21.15 -17.99
CA ARG A 530 -14.40 -21.37 -19.45
C ARG A 530 -15.39 -20.56 -20.28
N LEU A 531 -16.46 -20.03 -19.68
CA LEU A 531 -17.48 -19.21 -20.33
C LEU A 531 -17.32 -17.72 -20.04
N LEU A 532 -16.30 -17.33 -19.26
CA LEU A 532 -15.96 -15.92 -19.03
C LEU A 532 -15.29 -15.34 -20.27
N ASP A 533 -15.64 -14.10 -20.60
CA ASP A 533 -14.92 -13.34 -21.63
C ASP A 533 -13.45 -13.14 -21.19
N PRO A 534 -12.49 -13.01 -22.14
CA PRO A 534 -11.07 -12.91 -21.81
C PRO A 534 -10.73 -11.82 -20.78
N ASN A 535 -11.38 -10.65 -20.85
CA ASN A 535 -11.16 -9.55 -19.91
C ASN A 535 -11.64 -9.90 -18.49
N VAL A 536 -12.82 -10.51 -18.36
CA VAL A 536 -13.35 -10.94 -17.06
C VAL A 536 -12.53 -12.08 -16.50
N ARG A 537 -12.12 -13.03 -17.34
CA ARG A 537 -11.23 -14.12 -16.94
C ARG A 537 -9.90 -13.58 -16.40
N SER A 538 -9.30 -12.60 -17.09
CA SER A 538 -8.09 -11.94 -16.62
C SER A 538 -8.30 -11.22 -15.29
N ALA A 539 -9.46 -10.60 -15.05
CA ALA A 539 -9.77 -9.97 -13.77
C ALA A 539 -9.95 -11.00 -12.65
N VAL A 540 -10.55 -12.17 -12.93
CA VAL A 540 -10.60 -13.29 -11.98
C VAL A 540 -9.19 -13.82 -11.70
N GLU A 541 -8.32 -13.92 -12.72
CA GLU A 541 -6.91 -14.31 -12.54
C GLU A 541 -6.17 -13.31 -11.65
N ASP A 542 -6.39 -12.00 -11.82
CA ASP A 542 -5.82 -10.97 -10.96
C ASP A 542 -6.30 -11.13 -9.51
N VAL A 543 -7.61 -11.32 -9.27
CA VAL A 543 -8.12 -11.56 -7.91
C VAL A 543 -7.48 -12.83 -7.32
N VAL A 544 -7.41 -13.92 -8.08
CA VAL A 544 -6.94 -15.21 -7.59
C VAL A 544 -5.43 -15.23 -7.33
N PHE A 545 -4.61 -14.61 -8.20
CA PHE A 545 -3.16 -14.76 -8.15
C PHE A 545 -2.39 -13.52 -7.68
N GLN A 546 -3.01 -12.33 -7.70
CA GLN A 546 -2.34 -11.05 -7.42
C GLN A 546 -2.83 -10.36 -6.15
N SER A 547 -4.02 -10.71 -5.64
CA SER A 547 -4.55 -10.11 -4.42
C SER A 547 -4.01 -10.81 -3.15
N ASP A 548 -4.14 -10.15 -2.01
CA ASP A 548 -3.82 -10.70 -0.67
C ASP A 548 -4.99 -11.52 -0.08
N ILE A 549 -5.97 -11.89 -0.90
CA ILE A 549 -7.19 -12.58 -0.45
C ILE A 549 -6.87 -14.04 -0.14
N SER A 550 -7.28 -14.48 1.04
CA SER A 550 -7.06 -15.84 1.50
C SER A 550 -8.01 -16.84 0.81
N ILE A 551 -7.51 -18.05 0.60
CA ILE A 551 -8.31 -19.18 0.13
C ILE A 551 -8.90 -19.91 1.33
N GLU A 552 -10.17 -20.24 1.25
CA GLU A 552 -10.83 -21.20 2.14
C GLU A 552 -10.63 -22.61 1.59
N THR A 553 -10.03 -23.50 2.40
CA THR A 553 -9.80 -24.92 2.09
C THR A 553 -10.21 -25.79 3.29
N PRO A 554 -10.46 -27.10 3.12
CA PRO A 554 -10.77 -27.98 4.24
C PRO A 554 -9.58 -28.04 5.20
N GLY A 555 -9.80 -27.69 6.47
CA GLY A 555 -8.74 -27.52 7.47
C GLY A 555 -8.24 -26.07 7.62
N SER A 556 -8.65 -25.14 6.74
CA SER A 556 -8.47 -23.70 6.93
C SER A 556 -9.65 -23.03 7.68
N LEU A 557 -10.50 -23.81 8.33
CA LEU A 557 -11.50 -23.28 9.27
C LEU A 557 -10.93 -23.46 10.68
N TYR A 558 -11.09 -22.42 11.50
CA TYR A 558 -10.64 -22.42 12.90
C TYR A 558 -11.28 -23.61 13.63
N ASP A 559 -10.45 -24.58 14.02
CA ASP A 559 -10.85 -25.68 14.89
C ASP A 559 -10.46 -25.31 16.33
N PRO A 560 -11.44 -25.01 17.21
CA PRO A 560 -11.17 -24.66 18.60
C PRO A 560 -10.53 -25.80 19.40
N GLU A 561 -10.54 -27.05 18.91
CA GLU A 561 -10.07 -28.24 19.66
C GLU A 561 -8.65 -28.72 19.30
N GLY A 562 -7.86 -27.95 18.54
CA GLY A 562 -6.40 -28.14 18.47
C GLY A 562 -5.79 -28.45 17.10
N SER A 563 -6.45 -28.10 15.99
CA SER A 563 -5.79 -28.10 14.67
C SER A 563 -4.77 -26.95 14.56
N PRO A 564 -3.66 -27.10 13.81
CA PRO A 564 -2.80 -25.97 13.47
C PRO A 564 -3.62 -24.83 12.87
N GLU A 565 -3.25 -23.59 13.20
CA GLU A 565 -3.96 -22.40 12.75
C GLU A 565 -4.28 -22.51 11.23
N PRO A 566 -5.54 -22.28 10.85
CA PRO A 566 -6.04 -22.59 9.51
C PRO A 566 -5.28 -21.93 8.35
N TRP A 567 -4.56 -20.85 8.65
CA TRP A 567 -3.78 -20.03 7.72
C TRP A 567 -2.34 -20.52 7.52
N ASN A 568 -1.95 -21.62 8.18
CA ASN A 568 -0.57 -22.07 8.31
C ASN A 568 -0.23 -23.34 7.49
N THR A 569 -0.93 -23.57 6.37
CA THR A 569 -0.67 -24.70 5.47
C THR A 569 -0.40 -24.28 4.03
N ILE A 570 0.31 -25.11 3.27
CA ILE A 570 0.58 -24.91 1.85
C ILE A 570 -0.70 -24.79 1.01
N ALA A 571 -1.83 -25.31 1.51
CA ALA A 571 -3.13 -25.17 0.86
C ALA A 571 -3.66 -23.72 0.81
N THR A 572 -3.05 -22.81 1.57
CA THR A 572 -3.33 -21.37 1.49
C THR A 572 -2.56 -20.66 0.39
N GLU A 573 -1.56 -21.32 -0.22
CA GLU A 573 -0.89 -20.80 -1.41
C GLU A 573 -1.69 -21.16 -2.67
N VAL A 574 -2.27 -20.14 -3.31
CA VAL A 574 -3.13 -20.30 -4.50
C VAL A 574 -2.46 -21.01 -5.65
N THR A 575 -1.16 -20.84 -5.83
CA THR A 575 -0.41 -21.50 -6.91
C THR A 575 -0.22 -23.00 -6.71
N GLU A 576 -0.50 -23.51 -5.50
CA GLU A 576 -0.53 -24.95 -5.17
C GLU A 576 -1.93 -25.53 -5.36
N VAL A 577 -2.98 -24.74 -5.08
CA VAL A 577 -4.38 -25.10 -5.34
C VAL A 577 -4.68 -25.10 -6.84
N CYS A 578 -4.14 -24.11 -7.56
CA CYS A 578 -4.30 -23.90 -8.99
C CYS A 578 -2.95 -24.05 -9.73
N PRO A 579 -2.36 -25.27 -9.77
CA PRO A 579 -1.01 -25.48 -10.30
C PRO A 579 -0.89 -25.25 -11.81
N ASN A 580 -2.02 -25.21 -12.53
CA ASN A 580 -2.09 -25.01 -13.98
C ASN A 580 -2.81 -23.70 -14.37
N GLY A 581 -3.00 -22.77 -13.43
CA GLY A 581 -3.80 -21.55 -13.63
C GLY A 581 -5.26 -21.77 -13.24
N LEU A 582 -6.15 -20.85 -13.67
CA LEU A 582 -7.58 -20.98 -13.36
C LEU A 582 -8.15 -22.29 -13.94
N PRO A 583 -8.81 -23.11 -13.12
CA PRO A 583 -9.39 -24.37 -13.54
C PRO A 583 -10.51 -24.16 -14.58
N SER A 584 -10.64 -25.03 -15.57
CA SER A 584 -11.67 -24.88 -16.60
C SER A 584 -13.09 -25.14 -16.09
N ASP A 585 -13.20 -25.97 -15.05
CA ASP A 585 -14.41 -26.40 -14.35
C ASP A 585 -14.73 -25.57 -13.11
N GLY A 586 -13.84 -24.64 -12.73
CA GLY A 586 -14.12 -23.63 -11.71
C GLY A 586 -15.23 -22.67 -12.14
N SER A 587 -15.80 -21.94 -11.18
CA SER A 587 -16.94 -21.05 -11.43
C SER A 587 -16.89 -19.77 -10.61
N LEU A 588 -17.46 -18.70 -11.16
CA LEU A 588 -17.70 -17.44 -10.47
C LEU A 588 -19.17 -17.35 -10.06
N ARG A 589 -19.43 -16.99 -8.81
CA ARG A 589 -20.77 -16.69 -8.29
C ARG A 589 -20.73 -15.33 -7.58
N LEU A 590 -21.87 -14.64 -7.53
CA LEU A 590 -22.08 -13.42 -6.77
C LEU A 590 -23.25 -13.61 -5.82
N ASP A 591 -23.07 -13.20 -4.58
CA ASP A 591 -24.16 -13.05 -3.62
C ASP A 591 -24.22 -11.58 -3.19
N VAL A 592 -25.41 -10.99 -3.21
CA VAL A 592 -25.62 -9.59 -2.80
C VAL A 592 -26.49 -9.57 -1.57
N THR A 593 -26.00 -8.95 -0.49
CA THR A 593 -26.72 -8.85 0.78
C THR A 593 -26.77 -7.40 1.25
N THR A 594 -27.84 -7.04 1.95
CA THR A 594 -27.93 -5.76 2.65
C THR A 594 -28.04 -6.04 4.15
N LYS A 595 -27.11 -5.50 4.92
CA LYS A 595 -27.00 -5.72 6.36
C LYS A 595 -27.25 -4.42 7.10
N GLU A 596 -28.04 -4.47 8.17
CA GLU A 596 -28.13 -3.37 9.14
C GLU A 596 -26.85 -3.36 9.97
N ILE A 597 -26.21 -2.20 10.08
CA ILE A 597 -24.96 -2.05 10.82
C ILE A 597 -25.04 -0.93 11.84
N VAL A 598 -24.22 -1.06 12.88
CA VAL A 598 -23.95 -0.04 13.89
C VAL A 598 -22.44 0.17 13.93
N GLU A 599 -22.01 1.38 13.60
CA GLU A 599 -20.66 1.85 13.87
C GLU A 599 -20.58 2.28 15.34
N VAL A 600 -19.85 1.52 16.15
CA VAL A 600 -19.50 1.91 17.52
C VAL A 600 -18.18 2.65 17.49
N GLN A 601 -18.18 3.87 18.00
CA GLN A 601 -16.97 4.65 18.17
C GLN A 601 -16.58 4.62 19.63
N ALA A 602 -15.36 4.17 19.93
CA ALA A 602 -14.93 4.00 21.31
C ALA A 602 -13.47 4.39 21.50
N ARG A 603 -13.16 4.98 22.65
CA ARG A 603 -11.82 5.38 23.04
C ARG A 603 -11.18 4.29 23.87
N SER A 604 -10.01 3.80 23.46
CA SER A 604 -9.22 2.90 24.29
C SER A 604 -8.82 3.61 25.58
N ARG A 605 -9.15 3.05 26.74
CA ARG A 605 -8.73 3.60 28.05
C ARG A 605 -7.21 3.62 28.21
N LEU A 606 -6.54 2.67 27.57
CA LEU A 606 -5.09 2.47 27.64
C LEU A 606 -4.34 3.45 26.73
N THR A 607 -4.68 3.45 25.44
CA THR A 607 -3.91 4.21 24.43
C THR A 607 -4.50 5.59 24.16
N GLN A 608 -5.72 5.86 24.66
CA GLN A 608 -6.52 7.04 24.34
C GLN A 608 -6.89 7.17 22.85
N ASN A 609 -6.53 6.19 22.02
CA ASN A 609 -6.88 6.16 20.60
C ASN A 609 -8.37 5.89 20.42
N VAL A 610 -9.00 6.62 19.50
CA VAL A 610 -10.37 6.36 19.08
C VAL A 610 -10.38 5.26 18.02
N SER A 611 -11.09 4.18 18.32
CA SER A 611 -11.33 3.05 17.41
C SER A 611 -12.79 3.06 16.95
N ARG A 612 -13.03 2.47 15.78
CA ARG A 612 -14.36 2.31 15.22
C ARG A 612 -14.61 0.85 14.92
N PHE A 613 -15.67 0.31 15.49
CA PHE A 613 -16.08 -1.07 15.33
C PHE A 613 -17.35 -1.11 14.51
N MET A 614 -17.30 -1.71 13.32
CA MET A 614 -18.51 -1.96 12.54
C MET A 614 -19.13 -3.26 13.03
N MET A 615 -20.37 -3.19 13.48
CA MET A 615 -21.05 -4.34 14.07
C MET A 615 -22.43 -4.52 13.48
N GLU A 616 -22.81 -5.76 13.16
CA GLU A 616 -24.22 -6.14 13.06
C GLU A 616 -24.86 -6.14 14.47
N PRO A 617 -26.20 -6.15 14.60
CA PRO A 617 -26.86 -6.16 15.92
C PRO A 617 -26.36 -7.26 16.88
N GLN A 618 -25.95 -8.42 16.36
CA GLN A 618 -25.36 -9.52 17.12
C GLN A 618 -23.98 -9.17 17.69
N GLY A 619 -23.17 -8.42 16.94
CA GLY A 619 -21.88 -7.91 17.41
C GLY A 619 -22.06 -6.89 18.52
N LEU A 620 -23.00 -5.97 18.36
CA LEU A 620 -23.35 -4.98 19.38
C LEU A 620 -23.88 -5.65 20.67
N ALA A 621 -24.65 -6.73 20.53
CA ALA A 621 -25.08 -7.55 21.66
C ALA A 621 -23.90 -8.21 22.40
N SER A 622 -22.89 -8.68 21.66
CA SER A 622 -21.68 -9.26 22.24
C SER A 622 -20.90 -8.21 23.03
N MET A 623 -20.71 -7.02 22.45
CA MET A 623 -20.08 -5.89 23.14
C MET A 623 -20.82 -5.52 24.43
N ARG A 624 -22.15 -5.48 24.40
CA ARG A 624 -22.98 -5.17 25.57
C ARG A 624 -22.85 -6.23 26.67
N LEU A 625 -22.79 -7.51 26.30
CA LEU A 625 -22.56 -8.60 27.25
C LEU A 625 -21.20 -8.51 27.93
N GLU A 626 -20.14 -8.20 27.19
CA GLU A 626 -18.79 -7.99 27.74
C GLU A 626 -18.75 -6.81 28.72
N VAL A 627 -19.43 -5.71 28.40
CA VAL A 627 -19.49 -4.53 29.30
C VAL A 627 -20.29 -4.83 30.57
N LEU A 628 -21.37 -5.59 30.48
CA LEU A 628 -22.24 -5.89 31.63
C LEU A 628 -21.73 -7.04 32.50
N HIS A 629 -21.08 -8.04 31.89
CA HIS A 629 -20.65 -9.29 32.52
C HIS A 629 -19.24 -9.69 32.01
N PRO A 630 -18.20 -8.87 32.26
CA PRO A 630 -16.87 -9.09 31.71
C PRO A 630 -16.27 -10.44 32.13
N ASP A 631 -16.54 -10.89 33.35
CA ASP A 631 -16.05 -12.17 33.88
C ASP A 631 -16.61 -13.39 33.13
N THR A 632 -17.75 -13.25 32.44
CA THR A 632 -18.42 -14.36 31.73
C THR A 632 -18.17 -14.32 30.23
N PHE A 633 -18.23 -13.14 29.62
CA PHE A 633 -18.17 -13.00 28.15
C PHE A 633 -16.84 -12.42 27.65
N GLY A 634 -15.91 -12.10 28.56
CA GLY A 634 -14.65 -11.45 28.25
C GLY A 634 -14.71 -9.94 28.45
N ASP A 635 -13.53 -9.30 28.46
CA ASP A 635 -13.36 -7.86 28.70
C ASP A 635 -12.60 -7.20 27.55
N TYR A 636 -12.86 -7.62 26.31
CA TYR A 636 -12.22 -6.98 25.17
C TYR A 636 -12.78 -5.55 25.00
N TYR A 637 -14.11 -5.41 25.02
CA TYR A 637 -14.75 -4.11 24.85
C TYR A 637 -14.85 -3.28 26.13
N GLY A 638 -14.79 -3.88 27.33
CA GLY A 638 -14.85 -3.12 28.59
C GLY A 638 -13.63 -2.22 28.83
N ARG A 639 -12.55 -2.40 28.04
CA ARG A 639 -11.37 -1.52 27.99
C ARG A 639 -11.57 -0.26 27.15
N TYR A 640 -12.76 -0.08 26.56
CA TYR A 640 -13.09 1.08 25.74
C TYR A 640 -14.21 1.90 26.36
N ASP A 641 -14.08 3.22 26.26
CA ASP A 641 -15.17 4.15 26.54
C ASP A 641 -15.93 4.43 25.26
N VAL A 642 -17.18 3.97 25.17
CA VAL A 642 -18.03 4.23 24.01
C VAL A 642 -18.36 5.72 23.95
N LEU A 643 -18.05 6.34 22.81
CA LEU A 643 -18.23 7.76 22.56
C LEU A 643 -19.54 8.04 21.82
N ALA A 644 -19.87 7.19 20.85
CA ALA A 644 -21.08 7.32 20.04
C ALA A 644 -21.38 6.03 19.26
N PHE A 645 -22.62 5.94 18.79
CA PHE A 645 -23.12 4.97 17.84
C PHE A 645 -23.60 5.69 16.58
N VAL A 646 -23.34 5.14 15.40
CA VAL A 646 -23.90 5.60 14.13
C VAL A 646 -24.55 4.42 13.44
N ILE A 647 -25.81 4.58 13.04
CA ILE A 647 -26.58 3.51 12.39
C ILE A 647 -26.39 3.63 10.88
N GLY A 648 -26.45 2.49 10.19
CA GLY A 648 -26.35 2.46 8.75
C GLY A 648 -26.75 1.13 8.15
N SER A 649 -26.41 0.98 6.88
CA SER A 649 -26.51 -0.28 6.18
C SER A 649 -25.30 -0.52 5.29
N ASP A 650 -24.87 -1.77 5.20
CA ASP A 650 -23.86 -2.22 4.25
C ASP A 650 -24.55 -3.02 3.15
N GLN A 651 -24.40 -2.58 1.90
CA GLN A 651 -24.69 -3.41 0.74
C GLN A 651 -23.39 -4.10 0.34
N GLU A 652 -23.37 -5.43 0.43
CA GLU A 652 -22.20 -6.27 0.20
C GLU A 652 -22.39 -7.14 -1.04
N TRP A 653 -21.43 -7.09 -1.97
CA TRP A 653 -21.30 -7.96 -3.13
C TRP A 653 -20.18 -8.96 -2.89
N THR A 654 -20.51 -10.20 -2.53
CA THR A 654 -19.54 -11.27 -2.29
C THR A 654 -19.39 -12.12 -3.53
N TYR A 655 -18.22 -12.04 -4.16
CA TYR A 655 -17.81 -12.92 -5.24
C TYR A 655 -17.19 -14.19 -4.66
N THR A 656 -17.75 -15.33 -5.03
CA THR A 656 -17.20 -16.65 -4.72
C THR A 656 -16.60 -17.26 -5.98
N MET A 657 -15.30 -17.55 -5.92
CA MET A 657 -14.55 -18.23 -6.98
C MET A 657 -14.30 -19.66 -6.53
N GLN A 658 -15.02 -20.61 -7.13
CA GLN A 658 -14.81 -22.03 -6.92
C GLN A 658 -13.56 -22.47 -7.69
N LEU A 659 -12.51 -22.86 -6.97
CA LEU A 659 -11.22 -23.25 -7.56
C LEU A 659 -11.11 -24.78 -7.67
N THR A 660 -11.59 -25.53 -6.68
CA THR A 660 -11.67 -27.00 -6.73
C THR A 660 -13.02 -27.45 -6.20
N ASP A 661 -13.27 -28.72 -5.90
CA ASP A 661 -14.46 -29.17 -5.17
C ASP A 661 -14.49 -28.69 -3.70
N ARG A 662 -13.33 -28.29 -3.18
CA ARG A 662 -13.08 -28.05 -1.76
C ARG A 662 -12.48 -26.68 -1.44
N SER A 663 -11.93 -26.01 -2.45
CA SER A 663 -11.23 -24.74 -2.31
C SER A 663 -12.04 -23.63 -2.95
N VAL A 664 -12.34 -22.61 -2.16
CA VAL A 664 -13.00 -21.38 -2.63
C VAL A 664 -12.19 -20.17 -2.24
N MET A 665 -12.18 -19.17 -3.11
CA MET A 665 -11.70 -17.84 -2.77
C MET A 665 -12.90 -16.90 -2.75
N LYS A 666 -13.00 -16.03 -1.74
CA LYS A 666 -14.07 -15.05 -1.64
C LYS A 666 -13.52 -13.65 -1.55
N THR A 667 -14.07 -12.75 -2.35
CA THR A 667 -13.85 -11.32 -2.20
C THR A 667 -15.16 -10.59 -2.05
N SER A 668 -15.19 -9.55 -1.23
CA SER A 668 -16.37 -8.70 -1.07
C SER A 668 -16.08 -7.26 -1.45
N LEU A 669 -17.07 -6.63 -2.07
CA LEU A 669 -17.16 -5.18 -2.19
C LEU A 669 -18.27 -4.70 -1.27
N VAL A 670 -18.06 -3.62 -0.53
CA VAL A 670 -19.04 -3.09 0.42
C VAL A 670 -19.29 -1.63 0.12
N SER A 671 -20.56 -1.29 -0.13
CA SER A 671 -21.05 0.09 -0.18
C SER A 671 -21.78 0.37 1.12
N ARG A 672 -21.25 1.30 1.90
CA ARG A 672 -21.77 1.66 3.22
C ARG A 672 -22.59 2.94 3.17
N HIS A 673 -23.83 2.85 3.65
CA HIS A 673 -24.68 3.98 3.95
C HIS A 673 -24.68 4.25 5.46
N ARG A 674 -24.59 5.51 5.87
CA ARG A 674 -24.64 5.92 7.27
C ARG A 674 -25.68 7.01 7.44
N GLU A 675 -26.41 6.93 8.54
CA GLU A 675 -27.25 8.04 8.95
C GLU A 675 -26.37 9.21 9.41
N PRO A 676 -26.73 10.46 9.09
CA PRO A 676 -26.00 11.64 9.56
C PRO A 676 -26.02 11.79 11.09
N ARG A 677 -27.00 11.16 11.75
CA ARG A 677 -27.21 11.26 13.19
C ARG A 677 -26.34 10.27 13.95
N GLY A 678 -25.51 10.79 14.86
CA GLY A 678 -24.85 10.00 15.90
C GLY A 678 -25.71 9.94 17.17
N TYR A 679 -25.60 8.84 17.90
CA TYR A 679 -26.26 8.59 19.18
C TYR A 679 -25.18 8.49 20.27
N PRO A 680 -25.15 9.37 21.28
CA PRO A 680 -24.07 9.40 22.26
C PRO A 680 -24.14 8.22 23.24
N ARG A 681 -25.33 7.63 23.44
CA ARG A 681 -25.55 6.50 24.33
C ARG A 681 -26.36 5.41 23.65
N TYR A 682 -26.22 4.19 24.15
CA TYR A 682 -26.96 3.04 23.63
C TYR A 682 -28.46 3.25 23.77
N GLU A 683 -28.91 3.83 24.89
CA GLU A 683 -30.33 4.08 25.19
C GLU A 683 -30.98 5.04 24.20
N ASP A 684 -30.17 5.88 23.54
CA ASP A 684 -30.64 6.84 22.54
C ASP A 684 -30.89 6.17 21.17
N LEU A 685 -30.44 4.93 20.96
CA LEU A 685 -30.67 4.16 19.72
C LEU A 685 -32.17 3.88 19.49
N PRO A 686 -32.62 3.77 18.22
CA PRO A 686 -33.98 3.40 17.87
C PRO A 686 -34.42 2.12 18.58
N ALA A 687 -35.65 2.13 19.11
CA ALA A 687 -36.19 1.02 19.88
C ALA A 687 -36.11 -0.31 19.11
N ALA A 688 -36.47 -0.31 17.82
CA ALA A 688 -36.41 -1.51 16.98
C ALA A 688 -35.01 -2.14 16.89
N LEU A 689 -33.96 -1.33 16.86
CA LEU A 689 -32.58 -1.83 16.86
C LEU A 689 -32.21 -2.38 18.25
N ARG A 690 -32.53 -1.64 19.32
CA ARG A 690 -32.30 -2.09 20.69
C ARG A 690 -33.01 -3.41 20.97
N ASP A 691 -34.25 -3.58 20.53
CA ASP A 691 -35.01 -4.82 20.74
C ASP A 691 -34.32 -6.03 20.09
N LYS A 692 -33.74 -5.87 18.89
CA LYS A 692 -32.93 -6.91 18.23
C LYS A 692 -31.69 -7.27 19.07
N VAL A 693 -30.98 -6.26 19.56
CA VAL A 693 -29.78 -6.43 20.39
C VAL A 693 -30.13 -7.12 21.71
N GLU A 694 -31.14 -6.62 22.43
CA GLU A 694 -31.57 -7.16 23.73
C GLU A 694 -32.11 -8.59 23.61
N ALA A 695 -32.77 -8.94 22.49
CA ALA A 695 -33.20 -10.32 22.25
C ALA A 695 -32.00 -11.29 22.17
N VAL A 696 -30.87 -10.87 21.58
CA VAL A 696 -29.63 -11.66 21.52
C VAL A 696 -28.95 -11.70 22.89
N VAL A 697 -28.86 -10.56 23.58
CA VAL A 697 -28.33 -10.46 24.95
C VAL A 697 -29.07 -11.42 25.88
N LYS A 698 -30.40 -11.34 25.93
CA LYS A 698 -31.24 -12.20 26.77
C LYS A 698 -31.02 -13.69 26.48
N ARG A 699 -30.98 -14.08 25.20
CA ARG A 699 -30.73 -15.47 24.79
C ARG A 699 -29.37 -15.97 25.29
N ARG A 700 -28.32 -15.15 25.18
CA ARG A 700 -26.97 -15.52 25.63
C ARG A 700 -26.82 -15.53 27.15
N LEU A 701 -27.46 -14.61 27.87
CA LEU A 701 -27.51 -14.65 29.34
C LEU A 701 -28.22 -15.92 29.84
N GLN A 702 -29.36 -16.27 29.24
CA GLN A 702 -30.06 -17.52 29.55
C GLN A 702 -29.20 -18.75 29.27
N ALA A 703 -28.51 -18.78 28.13
CA ALA A 703 -27.58 -19.88 27.80
C ALA A 703 -26.41 -19.98 28.79
N ALA A 704 -25.99 -18.86 29.40
CA ALA A 704 -24.96 -18.81 30.44
C ALA A 704 -25.51 -19.04 31.87
N GLY A 705 -26.81 -19.30 32.04
CA GLY A 705 -27.44 -19.47 33.35
C GLY A 705 -27.56 -18.17 34.17
N ILE A 706 -27.37 -17.01 33.55
CA ILE A 706 -27.51 -15.70 34.19
C ILE A 706 -28.97 -15.25 34.05
N VAL A 707 -29.66 -15.08 35.18
CA VAL A 707 -31.03 -14.55 35.20
C VAL A 707 -30.96 -13.05 34.89
N PRO A 708 -31.59 -12.55 33.81
CA PRO A 708 -31.60 -11.12 33.52
C PRO A 708 -32.28 -10.36 34.69
N PRO A 709 -31.75 -9.21 35.14
CA PRO A 709 -32.51 -8.35 36.02
C PRO A 709 -33.82 -7.94 35.31
N ASN A 710 -34.93 -8.00 36.05
CA ASN A 710 -36.26 -7.63 35.56
C ASN A 710 -36.35 -6.16 35.13
#